data_AF-A0A3D5KER4-F1
#
_entry.id   AF-A0A3D5KER4-F1
#
_cell.length_a   1.000
_cell.length_b   1.000
_cell.length_c   1.000
_cell.angle_alpha   90.00
_cell.angle_beta   90.00
_cell.angle_gamma   90.00
#
_symmetry.space_group_name_H-M   'P 1'
#
loop_
_entity.id
_entity.type
_entity.pdbx_description
1 polymer ?
#
loop_
_entity_poly.entity_id
_entity_poly.type
_entity_poly.pdbx_seq_one_letter_code
_entity_poly.pdbx_strand_id
1 'polypeptide(L)'
;MLEEASTMHVVQEMRKSKSSSASFPVKILFGVTLSELGGAQRVVFDIISSLPQDQYDITLVTSPGGELINWINNLNRKRKSQIRIIELSSIKRELSPFYDLKAVKELYKIIKKEKYDIVHFHSSKMGILGRVAAWLAGIKKIYFTVHGWGINDNMSKAKKIILGAAESFASRLSTKVICVSQQDREKGIRNGWLKESNSCVIHNGIQEIAHSKGKLKNQLGLREDIPIIGMVARLKEPKDPMLTIEVINELRKRGKKCRLVIVGDGPLRPQCQSLIEKHHLQEQVTLLGSREDVRSLLPDMSVFTLFSKWEGLPICILEAMAEGLPVVATDVGGISELVEPGVNGYLVSKRDITEAADYIEKLLSNKSLRESMGSRGKEIFEGKFTKDRMVGDYEALYMDNYKINDGSPKEVLSETAVALQGERDKGSDSKKNFSWLLIGNVFNAGARGALLVILAKLGQPADVGIFTTALSINTPIFMLADLDLRTILATDSKDQYSFSDYVALRVNTCFFSVCISFIVALVLAVFFNLPIVSALVIVVMAVAKSVEALSDIILGLLQKNRCMDKIGKSLIIKAFLSCLMMALLFYFTKSVVFSTIGLAVAWATILLLYDMCNGRKIFQDKLVFNSKAVKRLLKTSFPMGIVLMIWSLNLNIPNYFIGGYLGSDELGYFSSMFHLVIASDIIVNSLMQSELPTLATYYWEGRKKSFFKKLNKLIFIACLLGTVGVIISSCCGKLILTILFKEDYAARSNIFTLLMMAYAVQYLNICLNNSITAARLLKVQPYIYIVALIGNISANWLLVPRYGLRGAAYAVVLSAAVQLIGNGAINYSLYKNFTRRPKELGKLI
;
A
#
# COMPACT_ATOMS: atom_id res chain seq x y z
N MET A 1 -10.46 12.90 37.60
CA MET A 1 -9.91 13.84 38.61
C MET A 1 -8.98 13.19 39.63
N LEU A 2 -9.36 12.12 40.35
CA LEU A 2 -8.48 11.51 41.36
C LEU A 2 -7.32 10.65 40.78
N GLU A 3 -7.46 10.09 39.58
CA GLU A 3 -6.36 9.34 38.91
C GLU A 3 -5.33 10.22 38.19
N GLU A 4 -5.71 11.41 37.71
CA GLU A 4 -4.79 12.32 37.02
C GLU A 4 -3.87 13.08 38.00
N ALA A 5 -4.37 13.44 39.18
CA ALA A 5 -3.56 14.06 40.24
C ALA A 5 -2.47 13.11 40.78
N SER A 6 -2.78 11.81 40.86
CA SER A 6 -1.84 10.74 41.22
C SER A 6 -0.65 10.65 40.27
N THR A 7 -0.90 10.82 38.96
CA THR A 7 0.13 10.67 37.93
C THR A 7 1.12 11.86 37.95
N MET A 8 0.66 13.08 38.23
CA MET A 8 1.54 14.25 38.40
C MET A 8 2.39 14.18 39.68
N HIS A 9 1.84 13.67 40.79
CA HIS A 9 2.58 13.50 42.04
C HIS A 9 3.71 12.48 41.92
N VAL A 10 3.47 11.36 41.21
CA VAL A 10 4.49 10.33 40.96
C VAL A 10 5.63 10.86 40.06
N VAL A 11 5.32 11.73 39.09
CA VAL A 11 6.35 12.37 38.25
C VAL A 11 7.20 13.37 39.05
N GLN A 12 6.60 14.11 40.01
CA GLN A 12 7.31 15.02 40.89
C GLN A 12 8.19 14.31 41.94
N GLU A 13 7.74 13.20 42.51
CA GLU A 13 8.58 12.40 43.43
C GLU A 13 9.73 11.71 42.71
N MET A 14 9.53 11.24 41.48
CA MET A 14 10.62 10.69 40.66
C MET A 14 11.66 11.75 40.26
N ARG A 15 11.26 13.03 40.08
CA ARG A 15 12.19 14.15 39.85
C ARG A 15 13.17 14.36 41.03
N LYS A 16 12.77 14.01 42.26
CA LYS A 16 13.66 14.08 43.44
C LYS A 16 14.54 12.85 43.60
N SER A 17 14.12 11.66 43.15
CA SER A 17 14.88 10.41 43.35
C SER A 17 16.04 10.16 42.38
N LYS A 18 16.14 10.93 41.28
CA LYS A 18 17.20 10.75 40.25
C LYS A 18 18.33 11.78 40.30
N SER A 19 18.41 12.65 41.33
CA SER A 19 19.46 13.68 41.42
C SER A 19 20.83 13.17 41.91
N SER A 20 21.09 11.86 41.89
CA SER A 20 22.35 11.26 42.37
C SER A 20 23.05 10.40 41.31
N SER A 21 23.34 10.97 40.15
CA SER A 21 24.49 10.59 39.32
C SER A 21 24.71 11.68 38.28
N ALA A 22 25.94 12.19 38.15
CA ALA A 22 26.30 13.19 37.15
C ALA A 22 26.15 12.61 35.72
N SER A 23 24.94 12.63 35.18
CA SER A 23 24.67 12.34 33.76
C SER A 23 24.80 13.64 32.97
N PHE A 24 25.66 13.65 31.96
CA PHE A 24 25.74 14.76 31.01
C PHE A 24 24.35 15.08 30.42
N PRO A 25 24.04 16.36 30.16
CA PRO A 25 22.75 16.75 29.60
C PRO A 25 22.54 16.10 28.22
N VAL A 26 21.31 15.68 27.94
CA VAL A 26 20.91 15.06 26.67
C VAL A 26 21.02 16.09 25.55
N LYS A 27 21.81 15.79 24.52
CA LYS A 27 22.01 16.69 23.38
C LYS A 27 20.89 16.53 22.35
N ILE A 28 20.10 17.59 22.15
CA ILE A 28 18.99 17.61 21.20
C ILE A 28 19.21 18.64 20.09
N LEU A 29 19.07 18.19 18.84
CA LEU A 29 19.04 19.05 17.67
C LEU A 29 17.60 19.27 17.19
N PHE A 30 17.11 20.51 17.24
CA PHE A 30 15.89 20.91 16.55
C PHE A 30 16.19 21.44 15.16
N GLY A 31 15.36 21.11 14.18
CA GLY A 31 15.48 21.66 12.82
C GLY A 31 14.17 22.20 12.28
N VAL A 32 14.19 23.40 11.68
CA VAL A 32 13.07 24.00 10.95
C VAL A 32 13.54 24.52 9.59
N THR A 33 12.71 24.48 8.55
CA THR A 33 13.13 24.95 7.21
C THR A 33 13.32 26.47 7.15
N LEU A 34 12.33 27.23 7.61
CA LEU A 34 12.35 28.70 7.64
C LEU A 34 12.02 29.17 9.06
N SER A 35 12.60 30.29 9.48
CA SER A 35 12.35 30.90 10.79
C SER A 35 11.33 32.06 10.77
N GLU A 36 10.56 32.20 9.69
CA GLU A 36 9.43 33.16 9.61
C GLU A 36 8.34 32.88 10.67
N LEU A 37 7.56 33.91 11.01
CA LEU A 37 6.40 33.81 11.88
C LEU A 37 5.39 32.75 11.37
N GLY A 38 5.09 31.76 12.21
CA GLY A 38 4.16 30.68 11.90
C GLY A 38 3.92 29.73 13.07
N GLY A 39 2.90 28.86 12.94
CA GLY A 39 2.49 27.96 14.01
C GLY A 39 3.53 26.88 14.35
N ALA A 40 4.21 26.33 13.34
CA ALA A 40 5.27 25.34 13.56
C ALA A 40 6.44 25.94 14.37
N GLN A 41 6.85 27.16 14.05
CA GLN A 41 7.92 27.88 14.75
C GLN A 41 7.51 28.20 16.19
N ARG A 42 6.24 28.56 16.40
CA ARG A 42 5.68 28.78 17.74
C ARG A 42 5.77 27.53 18.60
N VAL A 43 5.36 26.38 18.07
CA VAL A 43 5.47 25.08 18.78
C VAL A 43 6.92 24.74 19.09
N VAL A 44 7.84 24.92 18.14
CA VAL A 44 9.28 24.68 18.37
C VAL A 44 9.81 25.58 19.48
N PHE A 45 9.47 26.86 19.48
CA PHE A 45 9.86 27.79 20.53
C PHE A 45 9.26 27.40 21.89
N ASP A 46 7.98 27.02 21.94
CA ASP A 46 7.31 26.63 23.17
C ASP A 46 7.89 25.33 23.77
N ILE A 47 8.34 24.38 22.93
CA ILE A 47 9.10 23.21 23.38
C ILE A 47 10.47 23.63 23.92
N ILE A 48 11.29 24.32 23.11
CA ILE A 48 12.66 24.71 23.48
C ILE A 48 12.69 25.58 24.74
N SER A 49 11.75 26.51 24.87
CA SER A 49 11.67 27.42 26.02
C SER A 49 11.33 26.71 27.33
N SER A 50 10.62 25.58 27.26
CA SER A 50 10.08 24.89 28.44
C SER A 50 10.92 23.70 28.91
N LEU A 51 11.81 23.17 28.06
CA LEU A 51 12.70 22.08 28.45
C LEU A 51 13.70 22.51 29.55
N PRO A 52 13.92 21.69 30.59
CA PRO A 52 14.85 21.98 31.69
C PRO A 52 16.30 22.18 31.22
N GLN A 53 16.93 23.28 31.66
CA GLN A 53 18.28 23.68 31.23
C GLN A 53 19.40 22.77 31.74
N ASP A 54 19.17 22.09 32.85
CA ASP A 54 20.09 21.16 33.50
C ASP A 54 20.07 19.76 32.85
N GLN A 55 19.00 19.42 32.14
CA GLN A 55 18.82 18.10 31.52
C GLN A 55 19.08 18.07 30.02
N TYR A 56 18.93 19.20 29.32
CA TYR A 56 19.00 19.26 27.86
C TYR A 56 19.99 20.31 27.36
N ASP A 57 20.88 19.90 26.46
CA ASP A 57 21.75 20.77 25.67
C ASP A 57 21.15 20.90 24.26
N ILE A 58 20.72 22.11 23.89
CA ILE A 58 19.82 22.34 22.75
C ILE A 58 20.53 23.12 21.64
N THR A 59 20.47 22.59 20.42
CA THR A 59 20.85 23.28 19.19
C THR A 59 19.65 23.44 18.26
N LEU A 60 19.50 24.63 17.65
CA LEU A 60 18.53 24.91 16.58
C LEU A 60 19.26 25.06 15.24
N VAL A 61 18.81 24.34 14.21
CA VAL A 61 19.24 24.52 12.81
C VAL A 61 18.10 25.06 11.97
N THR A 62 18.37 26.12 11.20
CA THR A 62 17.37 26.78 10.33
C THR A 62 18.03 27.48 9.14
N SER A 63 17.23 27.90 8.14
CA SER A 63 17.68 28.92 7.19
C SER A 63 18.00 30.24 7.93
N PRO A 64 18.87 31.09 7.36
CA PRO A 64 19.19 32.38 7.96
C PRO A 64 17.99 33.32 8.08
N GLY A 65 17.97 34.11 9.16
CA GLY A 65 16.96 35.14 9.43
C GLY A 65 15.56 34.62 9.84
N GLY A 66 14.78 35.49 10.49
CA GLY A 66 13.39 35.24 10.88
C GLY A 66 13.12 35.35 12.38
N GLU A 67 11.83 35.46 12.74
CA GLU A 67 11.35 35.67 14.11
C GLU A 67 11.77 34.59 15.10
N LEU A 68 11.83 33.32 14.70
CA LEU A 68 12.22 32.24 15.61
C LEU A 68 13.65 32.46 16.15
N ILE A 69 14.59 32.94 15.31
CA ILE A 69 15.95 33.25 15.73
C ILE A 69 15.95 34.40 16.74
N ASN A 70 15.15 35.45 16.48
CA ASN A 70 15.00 36.59 17.40
C ASN A 70 14.44 36.16 18.76
N TRP A 71 13.42 35.29 18.77
CA TRP A 71 12.85 34.75 20.00
C TRP A 71 13.85 33.93 20.80
N ILE A 72 14.65 33.07 20.14
CA ILE A 72 15.69 32.28 20.80
C ILE A 72 16.82 33.17 21.31
N ASN A 73 17.24 34.19 20.57
CA ASN A 73 18.24 35.15 21.03
C ASN A 73 17.77 35.95 22.26
N ASN A 74 16.52 36.41 22.26
CA ASN A 74 15.91 37.06 23.41
C ASN A 74 15.79 36.13 24.63
N LEU A 75 15.50 34.86 24.38
CA LEU A 75 15.46 33.83 25.40
C LEU A 75 16.87 33.54 25.96
N ASN A 76 17.90 33.47 25.11
CA ASN A 76 19.29 33.26 25.51
C ASN A 76 19.82 34.38 26.42
N ARG A 77 19.36 35.63 26.24
CA ARG A 77 19.68 36.74 27.17
C ARG A 77 19.17 36.53 28.59
N LYS A 78 18.17 35.66 28.77
CA LYS A 78 17.51 35.39 30.06
C LYS A 78 17.87 34.01 30.65
N ARG A 79 18.52 33.12 29.87
CA ARG A 79 18.87 31.75 30.28
C ARG A 79 20.31 31.66 30.76
N LYS A 80 20.59 30.69 31.64
CA LYS A 80 21.94 30.38 32.11
C LYS A 80 22.72 29.57 31.07
N SER A 81 22.06 28.61 30.42
CA SER A 81 22.61 27.84 29.30
C SER A 81 22.11 28.39 27.98
N GLN A 82 23.03 28.71 27.06
CA GLN A 82 22.71 29.27 25.76
C GLN A 82 22.32 28.17 24.77
N ILE A 83 21.21 28.39 24.06
CA ILE A 83 20.79 27.56 22.92
C ILE A 83 21.65 27.95 21.71
N ARG A 84 22.35 26.97 21.13
CA ARG A 84 23.19 27.19 19.95
C ARG A 84 22.31 27.31 18.70
N ILE A 85 22.55 28.33 17.88
CA ILE A 85 21.85 28.52 16.59
C ILE A 85 22.85 28.25 15.46
N ILE A 86 22.46 27.42 14.49
CA ILE A 86 23.24 27.14 13.29
C ILE A 86 22.39 27.50 12.07
N GLU A 87 22.82 28.52 11.35
CA GLU A 87 22.16 29.01 10.15
C GLU A 87 22.78 28.36 8.90
N LEU A 88 21.96 27.69 8.08
CA LEU A 88 22.40 27.03 6.86
C LEU A 88 21.74 27.65 5.63
N SER A 89 22.52 28.38 4.83
CA SER A 89 22.06 29.02 3.59
C SER A 89 21.69 28.03 2.47
N SER A 90 22.08 26.76 2.59
CA SER A 90 21.65 25.66 1.72
C SER A 90 20.18 25.27 1.91
N ILE A 91 19.57 25.61 3.06
CA ILE A 91 18.16 25.30 3.36
C ILE A 91 17.28 26.38 2.74
N LYS A 92 16.75 26.08 1.55
CA LYS A 92 15.84 26.97 0.81
C LYS A 92 14.41 26.43 0.81
N ARG A 93 13.41 27.29 0.60
CA ARG A 93 11.99 26.87 0.50
C ARG A 93 11.72 26.03 -0.76
N GLU A 94 12.29 26.42 -1.89
CA GLU A 94 12.08 25.80 -3.20
C GLU A 94 12.80 24.45 -3.30
N LEU A 95 12.25 23.52 -4.07
CA LEU A 95 12.89 22.22 -4.32
C LEU A 95 14.05 22.43 -5.29
N SER A 96 15.26 22.08 -4.88
CA SER A 96 16.45 22.21 -5.71
C SER A 96 17.43 21.10 -5.37
N PRO A 97 17.61 20.09 -6.26
CA PRO A 97 18.44 18.92 -5.97
C PRO A 97 19.86 19.26 -5.49
N PHE A 98 20.47 20.31 -6.07
CA PHE A 98 21.81 20.75 -5.69
C PHE A 98 21.87 21.29 -4.26
N TYR A 99 20.99 22.23 -3.91
CA TYR A 99 20.93 22.81 -2.56
C TYR A 99 20.45 21.78 -1.53
N ASP A 100 19.54 20.89 -1.92
CA ASP A 100 19.00 19.84 -1.05
C ASP A 100 20.07 18.81 -0.69
N LEU A 101 20.89 18.38 -1.66
CA LEU A 101 22.02 17.49 -1.41
C LEU A 101 23.11 18.18 -0.57
N LYS A 102 23.38 19.47 -0.83
CA LYS A 102 24.31 20.27 -0.02
C LYS A 102 23.82 20.37 1.44
N ALA A 103 22.54 20.63 1.66
CA ALA A 103 21.93 20.68 2.98
C ALA A 103 22.03 19.34 3.71
N VAL A 104 21.78 18.20 3.06
CA VAL A 104 21.96 16.86 3.66
C VAL A 104 23.42 16.64 4.06
N LYS A 105 24.38 17.03 3.22
CA LYS A 105 25.82 16.90 3.52
C LYS A 105 26.26 17.76 4.70
N GLU A 106 25.77 19.00 4.79
CA GLU A 106 26.07 19.91 5.90
C GLU A 106 25.43 19.42 7.21
N LEU A 107 24.15 19.03 7.17
CA LEU A 107 23.46 18.42 8.31
C LEU A 107 24.16 17.16 8.80
N TYR A 108 24.56 16.26 7.89
CA TYR A 108 25.30 15.04 8.25
C TYR A 108 26.62 15.36 8.96
N LYS A 109 27.40 16.33 8.45
CA LYS A 109 28.65 16.76 9.09
C LYS A 109 28.43 17.30 10.50
N ILE A 110 27.41 18.15 10.68
CA ILE A 110 27.06 18.72 11.98
C ILE A 110 26.63 17.61 12.95
N ILE A 111 25.69 16.76 12.53
CA ILE A 111 25.14 15.70 13.37
C ILE A 111 26.23 14.70 13.78
N LYS A 112 27.09 14.29 12.84
CA LYS A 112 28.16 13.32 13.10
C LYS A 112 29.27 13.89 13.98
N LYS A 113 29.61 15.19 13.82
CA LYS A 113 30.67 15.84 14.60
C LYS A 113 30.25 16.05 16.06
N GLU A 114 29.03 16.55 16.28
CA GLU A 114 28.55 16.99 17.59
C GLU A 114 27.93 15.86 18.43
N LYS A 115 27.67 14.69 17.81
CA LYS A 115 27.14 13.47 18.46
C LYS A 115 25.87 13.72 19.27
N TYR A 116 24.82 14.22 18.61
CA TYR A 116 23.51 14.41 19.26
C TYR A 116 22.90 13.07 19.71
N ASP A 117 22.15 13.10 20.81
CA ASP A 117 21.40 11.94 21.31
C ASP A 117 20.03 11.84 20.61
N ILE A 118 19.40 13.00 20.39
CA ILE A 118 18.09 13.15 19.77
C ILE A 118 18.17 14.19 18.66
N VAL A 119 17.51 13.90 17.55
CA VAL A 119 17.21 14.91 16.53
C VAL A 119 15.70 15.02 16.36
N HIS A 120 15.19 16.24 16.27
CA HIS A 120 13.78 16.51 16.10
C HIS A 120 13.55 17.57 15.01
N PHE A 121 13.00 17.12 13.89
CA PHE A 121 12.75 17.99 12.75
C PHE A 121 11.29 18.44 12.70
N HIS A 122 11.09 19.65 12.20
CA HIS A 122 9.78 20.25 11.95
C HIS A 122 9.76 20.84 10.55
N SER A 123 8.58 20.93 9.94
CA SER A 123 8.35 21.32 8.53
C SER A 123 8.78 20.24 7.53
N SER A 124 7.98 20.00 6.48
CA SER A 124 8.17 18.87 5.54
C SER A 124 9.57 18.79 4.92
N LYS A 125 10.13 19.92 4.47
CA LYS A 125 11.44 19.90 3.79
C LYS A 125 12.59 19.56 4.72
N MET A 126 12.70 20.27 5.84
CA MET A 126 13.68 19.96 6.89
C MET A 126 13.45 18.54 7.45
N GLY A 127 12.19 18.13 7.58
CA GLY A 127 11.81 16.77 7.95
C GLY A 127 12.45 15.72 7.05
N ILE A 128 12.34 15.85 5.73
CA ILE A 128 12.92 14.88 4.79
C ILE A 128 14.46 14.93 4.85
N LEU A 129 15.06 16.11 4.66
CA LEU A 129 16.53 16.24 4.56
C LEU A 129 17.24 15.89 5.87
N GLY A 130 16.70 16.35 7.00
CA GLY A 130 17.24 16.12 8.33
C GLY A 130 17.18 14.65 8.74
N ARG A 131 16.07 13.96 8.48
CA ARG A 131 15.93 12.52 8.80
C ARG A 131 16.92 11.66 8.02
N VAL A 132 17.15 11.97 6.75
CA VAL A 132 18.17 11.29 5.93
C VAL A 132 19.57 11.54 6.50
N ALA A 133 19.91 12.80 6.80
CA ALA A 133 21.21 13.16 7.36
C ALA A 133 21.47 12.49 8.73
N ALA A 134 20.46 12.46 9.60
CA ALA A 134 20.56 11.86 10.92
C ALA A 134 20.71 10.34 10.88
N TRP A 135 19.96 9.67 9.99
CA TRP A 135 20.09 8.23 9.79
C TRP A 135 21.48 7.86 9.27
N LEU A 136 22.01 8.61 8.29
CA LEU A 136 23.37 8.43 7.78
C LEU A 136 24.45 8.67 8.87
N ALA A 137 24.17 9.57 9.81
CA ALA A 137 25.05 9.83 10.95
C ALA A 137 24.94 8.78 12.08
N GLY A 138 24.02 7.82 11.99
CA GLY A 138 23.84 6.74 12.97
C GLY A 138 23.05 7.13 14.22
N ILE A 139 22.23 8.19 14.16
CA ILE A 139 21.39 8.63 15.28
C ILE A 139 20.26 7.62 15.53
N LYS A 140 20.05 7.24 16.80
CA LYS A 140 19.04 6.25 17.19
C LYS A 140 17.65 6.85 17.45
N LYS A 141 17.58 8.09 17.94
CA LYS A 141 16.32 8.80 18.25
C LYS A 141 16.08 9.92 17.23
N ILE A 142 15.33 9.60 16.19
CA ILE A 142 15.00 10.50 15.08
C ILE A 142 13.51 10.80 15.10
N TYR A 143 13.15 12.04 15.43
CA TYR A 143 11.77 12.50 15.54
C TYR A 143 11.41 13.51 14.45
N PHE A 144 10.14 13.51 14.06
CA PHE A 144 9.59 14.48 13.12
C PHE A 144 8.15 14.83 13.48
N THR A 145 7.84 16.12 13.66
CA THR A 145 6.45 16.58 13.84
C THR A 145 5.84 17.09 12.53
N VAL A 146 4.69 16.53 12.17
CA VAL A 146 3.84 16.94 11.06
C VAL A 146 2.89 18.03 11.54
N HIS A 147 3.12 19.27 11.08
CA HIS A 147 2.26 20.45 11.31
C HIS A 147 1.21 20.63 10.20
N GLY A 148 0.64 19.52 9.73
CA GLY A 148 -0.11 19.42 8.48
C GLY A 148 0.75 18.99 7.29
N TRP A 149 0.20 18.13 6.43
CA TRP A 149 0.92 17.61 5.26
C TRP A 149 1.10 18.68 4.17
N GLY A 150 2.34 18.95 3.79
CA GLY A 150 2.69 19.84 2.66
C GLY A 150 2.29 19.32 1.27
N ILE A 151 1.58 18.19 1.19
CA ILE A 151 1.06 17.58 -0.03
C ILE A 151 -0.43 17.95 -0.14
N ASN A 152 -0.74 18.91 -1.02
CA ASN A 152 -2.10 19.44 -1.20
C ASN A 152 -2.66 19.14 -2.59
N ASP A 153 -3.97 19.34 -2.76
CA ASP A 153 -4.66 18.88 -3.95
C ASP A 153 -4.32 19.61 -5.25
N ASN A 154 -3.84 20.85 -5.12
CA ASN A 154 -3.44 21.72 -6.23
C ASN A 154 -2.10 21.32 -6.87
N MET A 155 -1.39 20.34 -6.31
CA MET A 155 -0.12 19.87 -6.87
C MET A 155 -0.35 18.87 -8.02
N SER A 156 0.54 18.91 -9.02
CA SER A 156 0.54 17.90 -10.10
C SER A 156 0.67 16.48 -9.53
N LYS A 157 0.04 15.50 -10.18
CA LYS A 157 0.06 14.10 -9.74
C LYS A 157 1.49 13.58 -9.54
N ALA A 158 2.41 13.94 -10.43
CA ALA A 158 3.82 13.60 -10.32
C ALA A 158 4.47 14.16 -9.04
N LYS A 159 4.25 15.45 -8.72
CA LYS A 159 4.82 16.09 -7.53
C LYS A 159 4.26 15.49 -6.24
N LYS A 160 2.96 15.14 -6.20
CA LYS A 160 2.34 14.41 -5.07
C LYS A 160 3.00 13.04 -4.86
N ILE A 161 3.23 12.29 -5.93
CA ILE A 161 3.87 10.96 -5.87
C ILE A 161 5.31 11.09 -5.36
N ILE A 162 6.09 12.03 -5.89
CA ILE A 162 7.50 12.23 -5.49
C ILE A 162 7.60 12.62 -4.02
N LEU A 163 6.84 13.63 -3.57
CA LEU A 163 6.86 14.05 -2.17
C LEU A 163 6.29 12.98 -1.24
N GLY A 164 5.23 12.28 -1.65
CA GLY A 164 4.67 11.17 -0.87
C GLY A 164 5.64 10.00 -0.73
N ALA A 165 6.40 9.69 -1.78
CA ALA A 165 7.47 8.70 -1.72
C ALA A 165 8.62 9.15 -0.81
N ALA A 166 9.00 10.43 -0.88
CA ALA A 166 10.03 11.01 -0.02
C ALA A 166 9.61 11.00 1.47
N GLU A 167 8.36 11.35 1.78
CA GLU A 167 7.81 11.26 3.14
C GLU A 167 7.72 9.81 3.61
N SER A 168 7.24 8.88 2.77
CA SER A 168 7.20 7.45 3.08
C SER A 168 8.59 6.86 3.36
N PHE A 169 9.59 7.28 2.58
CA PHE A 169 10.98 6.89 2.79
C PHE A 169 11.52 7.47 4.11
N ALA A 170 11.39 8.78 4.31
CA ALA A 170 11.91 9.46 5.50
C ALA A 170 11.18 9.01 6.79
N SER A 171 9.90 8.66 6.73
CA SER A 171 9.15 8.07 7.85
C SER A 171 9.78 6.76 8.32
N ARG A 172 10.31 5.92 7.40
CA ARG A 172 11.00 4.67 7.77
C ARG A 172 12.33 4.90 8.49
N LEU A 173 12.94 6.07 8.29
CA LEU A 173 14.15 6.48 8.97
C LEU A 173 13.86 7.10 10.36
N SER A 174 12.59 7.36 10.67
CA SER A 174 12.17 7.99 11.93
C SER A 174 11.88 6.94 12.99
N THR A 175 12.32 7.22 14.23
CA THR A 175 11.95 6.46 15.42
C THR A 175 10.46 6.69 15.75
N LYS A 176 10.04 7.95 15.75
CA LYS A 176 8.62 8.34 15.84
C LYS A 176 8.33 9.55 14.95
N VAL A 177 7.16 9.53 14.32
CA VAL A 177 6.57 10.67 13.63
C VAL A 177 5.36 11.14 14.43
N ILE A 178 5.41 12.39 14.89
CA ILE A 178 4.38 13.01 15.72
C ILE A 178 3.43 13.76 14.80
N CYS A 179 2.14 13.46 14.85
CA CYS A 179 1.12 14.23 14.16
C CYS A 179 0.43 15.16 15.16
N VAL A 180 0.19 16.42 14.77
CA VAL A 180 -0.50 17.38 15.65
C VAL A 180 -2.01 17.14 15.74
N SER A 181 -2.53 16.20 14.94
CA SER A 181 -3.94 15.82 14.89
C SER A 181 -4.04 14.33 14.52
N GLN A 182 -5.09 13.67 15.02
CA GLN A 182 -5.45 12.31 14.61
C GLN A 182 -5.79 12.26 13.12
N GLN A 183 -6.42 13.31 12.57
CA GLN A 183 -6.73 13.36 11.14
C GLN A 183 -5.46 13.39 10.27
N ASP A 184 -4.42 14.15 10.66
CA ASP A 184 -3.13 14.12 9.95
C ASP A 184 -2.46 12.75 10.05
N ARG A 185 -2.54 12.09 11.22
CA ARG A 185 -2.00 10.74 11.40
C ARG A 185 -2.68 9.75 10.46
N GLU A 186 -4.01 9.73 10.45
CA GLU A 186 -4.79 8.87 9.56
C GLU A 186 -4.56 9.19 8.09
N LYS A 187 -4.50 10.47 7.72
CA LYS A 187 -4.19 10.89 6.35
C LYS A 187 -2.81 10.40 5.93
N GLY A 188 -1.82 10.48 6.82
CA GLY A 188 -0.47 9.94 6.59
C GLY A 188 -0.48 8.43 6.37
N ILE A 189 -1.24 7.69 7.20
CA ILE A 189 -1.38 6.23 7.10
C ILE A 189 -2.11 5.84 5.81
N ARG A 190 -3.28 6.45 5.54
CA ARG A 190 -4.10 6.18 4.33
C ARG A 190 -3.32 6.41 3.04
N ASN A 191 -2.48 7.45 2.99
CA ASN A 191 -1.67 7.76 1.81
C ASN A 191 -0.31 7.03 1.78
N GLY A 192 0.02 6.23 2.80
CA GLY A 192 1.28 5.48 2.89
C GLY A 192 2.52 6.33 3.14
N TRP A 193 2.35 7.56 3.61
CA TRP A 193 3.44 8.48 3.97
C TRP A 193 4.00 8.17 5.37
N LEU A 194 3.23 7.48 6.20
CA LEU A 194 3.50 7.25 7.60
C LEU A 194 3.10 5.82 7.97
N LYS A 195 3.86 5.18 8.88
CA LYS A 195 3.46 3.88 9.43
C LYS A 195 2.74 4.11 10.76
N GLU A 196 1.73 3.29 11.00
CA GLU A 196 0.98 3.35 12.26
C GLU A 196 1.87 3.05 13.48
N SER A 197 2.77 2.07 13.38
CA SER A 197 3.65 1.62 14.48
C SER A 197 4.66 2.68 14.93
N ASN A 198 5.14 3.52 14.02
CA ASN A 198 6.09 4.57 14.33
C ASN A 198 5.45 5.97 14.34
N SER A 199 4.16 6.06 14.59
CA SER A 199 3.49 7.34 14.77
C SER A 199 2.77 7.47 16.11
N CYS A 200 2.50 8.70 16.49
CA CYS A 200 1.64 9.08 17.61
C CYS A 200 1.02 10.45 17.33
N VAL A 201 0.06 10.84 18.17
CA VAL A 201 -0.54 12.18 18.15
C VAL A 201 -0.08 12.93 19.39
N ILE A 202 0.44 14.14 19.21
CA ILE A 202 0.64 15.10 20.29
C ILE A 202 0.03 16.41 19.79
N HIS A 203 -1.12 16.78 20.35
CA HIS A 203 -1.83 17.98 19.97
C HIS A 203 -1.01 19.23 20.25
N ASN A 204 -1.16 20.26 19.41
CA ASN A 204 -0.59 21.56 19.72
C ASN A 204 -1.24 22.11 20.99
N GLY A 205 -0.43 22.76 21.83
CA GLY A 205 -0.91 23.45 23.01
C GLY A 205 -0.41 24.89 23.06
N ILE A 206 -1.18 25.76 23.69
CA ILE A 206 -0.80 27.16 23.93
C ILE A 206 -0.81 27.48 25.42
N GLN A 207 -0.06 28.51 25.80
CA GLN A 207 -0.08 29.04 27.16
C GLN A 207 -1.49 29.54 27.46
N GLU A 208 -2.01 29.20 28.64
CA GLU A 208 -3.22 29.83 29.18
C GLU A 208 -3.07 31.35 29.16
N ILE A 209 -4.15 32.02 28.77
CA ILE A 209 -4.15 33.46 28.66
C ILE A 209 -4.68 34.02 29.99
N ALA A 210 -3.84 34.80 30.67
CA ALA A 210 -4.31 35.58 31.81
C ALA A 210 -5.37 36.57 31.30
N HIS A 211 -6.54 36.59 31.95
CA HIS A 211 -7.67 37.41 31.55
C HIS A 211 -7.23 38.83 31.18
N SER A 212 -7.24 39.13 29.88
CA SER A 212 -6.92 40.46 29.39
C SER A 212 -8.23 41.22 29.16
N LYS A 213 -8.29 42.48 29.61
CA LYS A 213 -9.40 43.35 29.22
C LYS A 213 -9.29 43.65 27.73
N GLY A 214 -10.34 43.36 26.97
CA GLY A 214 -10.41 43.67 25.54
C GLY A 214 -10.21 45.16 25.26
N LYS A 215 -9.53 45.47 24.15
CA LYS A 215 -9.24 46.84 23.71
C LYS A 215 -9.68 47.14 22.28
N LEU A 216 -10.12 46.13 21.54
CA LEU A 216 -10.45 46.18 20.12
C LEU A 216 -11.67 47.07 19.84
N LYS A 217 -12.75 46.98 20.63
CA LYS A 217 -13.94 47.83 20.41
C LYS A 217 -13.61 49.32 20.52
N ASN A 218 -12.84 49.68 21.54
CA ASN A 218 -12.36 51.05 21.76
C ASN A 218 -11.43 51.50 20.61
N GLN A 219 -10.50 50.65 20.18
CA GLN A 219 -9.60 50.95 19.05
C GLN A 219 -10.36 51.20 17.73
N LEU A 220 -11.50 50.53 17.53
CA LEU A 220 -12.32 50.66 16.33
C LEU A 220 -13.45 51.69 16.46
N GLY A 221 -13.60 52.34 17.62
CA GLY A 221 -14.70 53.27 17.88
C GLY A 221 -16.09 52.60 17.80
N LEU A 222 -16.19 51.32 18.13
CA LEU A 222 -17.44 50.56 18.03
C LEU A 222 -18.24 50.66 19.32
N ARG A 223 -19.57 50.71 19.19
CA ARG A 223 -20.48 50.60 20.33
C ARG A 223 -20.42 49.20 20.94
N GLU A 224 -20.68 49.12 22.24
CA GLU A 224 -20.64 47.85 22.98
C GLU A 224 -21.64 46.79 22.49
N ASP A 225 -22.75 47.19 21.90
CA ASP A 225 -23.77 46.28 21.38
C ASP A 225 -23.43 45.68 20.01
N ILE A 226 -22.38 46.17 19.32
CA ILE A 226 -22.00 45.65 18.01
C ILE A 226 -21.15 44.39 18.19
N PRO A 227 -21.60 43.22 17.71
CA PRO A 227 -20.82 42.00 17.80
C PRO A 227 -19.67 42.00 16.79
N ILE A 228 -18.51 41.52 17.24
CA ILE A 228 -17.32 41.38 16.41
C ILE A 228 -17.14 39.91 16.01
N ILE A 229 -17.04 39.64 14.72
CA ILE A 229 -16.60 38.35 14.18
C ILE A 229 -15.09 38.45 13.95
N GLY A 230 -14.32 37.51 14.47
CA GLY A 230 -12.87 37.54 14.42
C GLY A 230 -12.28 36.46 13.53
N MET A 231 -11.26 36.82 12.74
CA MET A 231 -10.41 35.85 12.03
C MET A 231 -8.94 36.19 12.23
N VAL A 232 -8.14 35.24 12.71
CA VAL A 232 -6.69 35.41 12.86
C VAL A 232 -5.98 34.43 11.92
N ALA A 233 -5.41 34.94 10.83
CA ALA A 233 -4.76 34.09 9.82
C ALA A 233 -3.87 34.88 8.84
N ARG A 234 -2.82 34.23 8.33
CA ARG A 234 -2.07 34.74 7.17
C ARG A 234 -2.98 34.73 5.94
N LEU A 235 -3.07 35.84 5.20
CA LEU A 235 -3.93 36.00 4.01
C LEU A 235 -3.33 35.26 2.81
N LYS A 236 -3.47 33.93 2.83
CA LYS A 236 -2.98 32.99 1.81
C LYS A 236 -4.06 31.98 1.46
N GLU A 237 -3.88 31.33 0.31
CA GLU A 237 -4.81 30.34 -0.23
C GLU A 237 -5.31 29.28 0.78
N PRO A 238 -4.45 28.69 1.65
CA PRO A 238 -4.92 27.70 2.63
C PRO A 238 -6.03 28.21 3.54
N LYS A 239 -6.05 29.52 3.85
CA LYS A 239 -6.93 30.14 4.85
C LYS A 239 -8.19 30.78 4.25
N ASP A 240 -8.37 30.70 2.93
CA ASP A 240 -9.48 31.24 2.13
C ASP A 240 -10.19 32.47 2.73
N PRO A 241 -9.46 33.60 2.97
CA PRO A 241 -10.05 34.78 3.62
C PRO A 241 -11.20 35.40 2.81
N MET A 242 -11.29 35.07 1.52
CA MET A 242 -12.36 35.49 0.63
C MET A 242 -13.71 34.94 1.08
N LEU A 243 -13.76 33.66 1.48
CA LEU A 243 -14.98 33.01 1.95
C LEU A 243 -15.53 33.72 3.20
N THR A 244 -14.67 34.13 4.13
CA THR A 244 -15.10 34.89 5.31
C THR A 244 -15.76 36.22 4.91
N ILE A 245 -15.20 36.94 3.94
CA ILE A 245 -15.77 38.21 3.45
C ILE A 245 -17.11 37.98 2.72
N GLU A 246 -17.23 36.90 1.94
CA GLU A 246 -18.47 36.52 1.26
C GLU A 246 -19.59 36.18 2.28
N VAL A 247 -19.25 35.50 3.38
CA VAL A 247 -20.18 35.22 4.48
C VAL A 247 -20.66 36.51 5.15
N ILE A 248 -19.80 37.52 5.34
CA ILE A 248 -20.23 38.83 5.86
C ILE A 248 -21.17 39.54 4.90
N ASN A 249 -20.90 39.48 3.59
CA ASN A 249 -21.81 40.03 2.59
C ASN A 249 -23.21 39.39 2.69
N GLU A 250 -23.27 38.08 2.91
CA GLU A 250 -24.52 37.35 3.08
C GLU A 250 -25.26 37.78 4.36
N LEU A 251 -24.57 37.87 5.50
CA LEU A 251 -25.13 38.40 6.74
C LEU A 251 -25.65 39.83 6.60
N ARG A 252 -24.96 40.68 5.84
CA ARG A 252 -25.42 42.04 5.54
C ARG A 252 -26.71 42.04 4.74
N LYS A 253 -26.82 41.21 3.69
CA LYS A 253 -28.05 41.10 2.89
C LYS A 253 -29.25 40.68 3.74
N ARG A 254 -29.01 39.89 4.79
CA ARG A 254 -30.00 39.48 5.80
C ARG A 254 -30.27 40.54 6.89
N GLY A 255 -29.69 41.74 6.76
CA GLY A 255 -29.91 42.85 7.67
C GLY A 255 -29.18 42.75 9.02
N LYS A 256 -28.17 41.87 9.15
CA LYS A 256 -27.44 41.70 10.42
C LYS A 256 -26.36 42.78 10.58
N LYS A 257 -26.36 43.42 11.76
CA LYS A 257 -25.35 44.40 12.16
C LYS A 257 -24.21 43.69 12.89
N CYS A 258 -23.05 43.58 12.25
CA CYS A 258 -21.84 43.01 12.85
C CYS A 258 -20.58 43.64 12.21
N ARG A 259 -19.43 43.46 12.88
CA ARG A 259 -18.12 43.86 12.35
C ARG A 259 -17.23 42.64 12.21
N LEU A 260 -16.70 42.38 11.02
CA LEU A 260 -15.61 41.43 10.81
C LEU A 260 -14.26 42.11 11.02
N VAL A 261 -13.43 41.52 11.86
CA VAL A 261 -12.04 41.92 12.08
C VAL A 261 -11.13 40.78 11.65
N ILE A 262 -10.30 41.04 10.63
CA ILE A 262 -9.28 40.10 10.18
C ILE A 262 -7.91 40.59 10.65
N VAL A 263 -7.25 39.77 11.45
CA VAL A 263 -5.89 39.98 11.94
C VAL A 263 -4.93 39.08 11.18
N GLY A 264 -3.97 39.70 10.50
CA GLY A 264 -2.98 39.05 9.66
C GLY A 264 -2.79 39.75 8.31
N ASP A 265 -1.71 39.39 7.63
CA ASP A 265 -1.36 39.91 6.31
C ASP A 265 -0.96 38.78 5.35
N GLY A 266 -0.83 39.08 4.07
CA GLY A 266 -0.39 38.12 3.07
C GLY A 266 -0.71 38.54 1.63
N PRO A 267 -0.28 37.71 0.67
CA PRO A 267 -0.41 38.01 -0.76
C PRO A 267 -1.86 38.16 -1.24
N LEU A 268 -2.86 37.65 -0.51
CA LEU A 268 -4.27 37.83 -0.88
C LEU A 268 -4.87 39.14 -0.36
N ARG A 269 -4.13 39.98 0.39
CA ARG A 269 -4.64 41.26 0.92
C ARG A 269 -5.28 42.15 -0.17
N PRO A 270 -4.66 42.37 -1.34
CA PRO A 270 -5.27 43.21 -2.38
C PRO A 270 -6.62 42.65 -2.86
N GLN A 271 -6.72 41.33 -2.99
CA GLN A 271 -7.96 40.67 -3.41
C GLN A 271 -9.06 40.79 -2.35
N CYS A 272 -8.70 40.69 -1.06
CA CYS A 272 -9.62 40.97 0.04
C CYS A 272 -10.14 42.42 -0.04
N GLN A 273 -9.27 43.40 -0.26
CA GLN A 273 -9.65 44.81 -0.40
C GLN A 273 -10.60 45.02 -1.59
N SER A 274 -10.27 44.49 -2.77
CA SER A 274 -11.14 44.58 -3.95
C SER A 274 -12.51 43.93 -3.72
N LEU A 275 -12.58 42.82 -2.97
CA LEU A 275 -13.86 42.16 -2.66
C LEU A 275 -14.69 42.98 -1.66
N ILE A 276 -14.05 43.59 -0.66
CA ILE A 276 -14.69 44.50 0.30
C ILE A 276 -15.28 45.70 -0.45
N GLU A 277 -14.54 46.28 -1.38
CA GLU A 277 -14.99 47.41 -2.21
C GLU A 277 -16.14 47.00 -3.13
N LYS A 278 -15.98 45.88 -3.86
CA LYS A 278 -17.01 45.33 -4.77
C LYS A 278 -18.34 45.08 -4.06
N HIS A 279 -18.29 44.67 -2.80
CA HIS A 279 -19.48 44.40 -2.01
C HIS A 279 -19.89 45.56 -1.11
N HIS A 280 -19.24 46.73 -1.15
CA HIS A 280 -19.55 47.87 -0.27
C HIS A 280 -19.54 47.49 1.23
N LEU A 281 -18.48 46.82 1.68
CA LEU A 281 -18.32 46.32 3.06
C LEU A 281 -17.28 47.11 3.89
N GLN A 282 -16.89 48.31 3.46
CA GLN A 282 -15.84 49.10 4.11
C GLN A 282 -16.15 49.42 5.58
N GLU A 283 -17.43 49.60 5.92
CA GLU A 283 -17.89 49.84 7.29
C GLU A 283 -18.12 48.54 8.10
N GLN A 284 -17.98 47.37 7.48
CA GLN A 284 -18.26 46.08 8.11
C GLN A 284 -17.06 45.15 8.17
N VAL A 285 -16.00 45.42 7.42
CA VAL A 285 -14.78 44.59 7.40
C VAL A 285 -13.56 45.45 7.68
N THR A 286 -12.77 45.06 8.67
CA THR A 286 -11.52 45.75 9.03
C THR A 286 -10.33 44.79 8.94
N LEU A 287 -9.34 45.16 8.12
CA LEU A 287 -8.10 44.41 7.93
C LEU A 287 -6.96 45.05 8.76
N LEU A 288 -6.65 44.50 9.93
CA LEU A 288 -5.66 45.07 10.86
C LEU A 288 -4.20 44.82 10.46
N GLY A 289 -3.96 43.96 9.48
CA GLY A 289 -2.58 43.54 9.14
C GLY A 289 -1.98 42.65 10.22
N SER A 290 -0.66 42.45 10.17
CA SER A 290 0.05 41.63 11.15
C SER A 290 0.12 42.33 12.51
N ARG A 291 -0.22 41.61 13.59
CA ARG A 291 -0.24 42.11 14.97
C ARG A 291 0.42 41.10 15.90
N GLU A 292 1.12 41.58 16.93
CA GLU A 292 1.73 40.72 17.97
C GLU A 292 0.83 40.58 19.20
N ASP A 293 -0.13 41.48 19.38
CA ASP A 293 -1.01 41.59 20.54
C ASP A 293 -2.38 40.91 20.35
N VAL A 294 -2.45 39.91 19.46
CA VAL A 294 -3.69 39.20 19.08
C VAL A 294 -4.52 38.77 20.30
N ARG A 295 -3.86 38.25 21.34
CA ARG A 295 -4.51 37.79 22.58
C ARG A 295 -5.32 38.88 23.29
N SER A 296 -4.93 40.16 23.15
CA SER A 296 -5.68 41.28 23.72
C SER A 296 -6.87 41.74 22.89
N LEU A 297 -7.01 41.21 21.66
CA LEU A 297 -8.08 41.53 20.73
C LEU A 297 -9.22 40.51 20.79
N LEU A 298 -8.90 39.25 21.08
CA LEU A 298 -9.85 38.14 21.16
C LEU A 298 -11.00 38.36 22.18
N PRO A 299 -10.78 38.93 23.39
CA PRO A 299 -11.86 39.08 24.37
C PRO A 299 -13.04 39.94 23.93
N ASP A 300 -12.83 40.85 22.97
CA ASP A 300 -13.88 41.71 22.42
C ASP A 300 -14.66 41.06 21.26
N MET A 301 -14.21 39.89 20.81
CA MET A 301 -14.87 39.14 19.76
C MET A 301 -16.09 38.41 20.32
N SER A 302 -17.09 38.20 19.47
CA SER A 302 -18.32 37.47 19.78
C SER A 302 -18.33 36.07 19.19
N VAL A 303 -17.72 35.89 18.01
CA VAL A 303 -17.60 34.61 17.32
C VAL A 303 -16.24 34.59 16.61
N PHE A 304 -15.51 33.48 16.73
CA PHE A 304 -14.26 33.28 15.99
C PHE A 304 -14.53 32.46 14.73
N THR A 305 -13.96 32.86 13.59
CA THR A 305 -14.12 32.17 12.31
C THR A 305 -12.78 31.79 11.69
N LEU A 306 -12.74 30.60 11.10
CA LEU A 306 -11.60 30.14 10.31
C LEU A 306 -12.04 29.20 9.19
N PHE A 307 -12.19 29.75 7.98
CA PHE A 307 -12.57 28.97 6.80
C PHE A 307 -11.35 28.58 5.97
N SER A 308 -10.71 27.47 6.34
CA SER A 308 -9.53 26.96 5.64
C SER A 308 -9.90 25.93 4.56
N LYS A 309 -9.12 25.87 3.48
CA LYS A 309 -9.18 24.81 2.47
C LYS A 309 -8.50 23.52 2.97
N TRP A 310 -7.45 23.68 3.77
CA TRP A 310 -6.73 22.61 4.45
C TRP A 310 -6.06 23.15 5.72
N GLU A 311 -5.98 22.32 6.76
CA GLU A 311 -5.28 22.64 8.01
C GLU A 311 -4.59 21.43 8.65
N GLY A 312 -3.65 21.71 9.56
CA GLY A 312 -3.25 20.76 10.62
C GLY A 312 -4.13 20.97 11.84
N LEU A 313 -3.53 21.31 12.99
CA LEU A 313 -4.25 21.76 14.19
C LEU A 313 -4.02 23.26 14.41
N PRO A 314 -4.96 24.15 14.02
CA PRO A 314 -4.73 25.60 14.00
C PRO A 314 -4.62 26.20 15.41
N ILE A 315 -3.48 26.80 15.70
CA ILE A 315 -3.22 27.49 16.98
C ILE A 315 -4.21 28.63 17.24
N CYS A 316 -4.66 29.35 16.22
CA CYS A 316 -5.59 30.46 16.41
C CYS A 316 -6.98 30.03 16.90
N ILE A 317 -7.42 28.80 16.59
CA ILE A 317 -8.65 28.24 17.19
C ILE A 317 -8.42 27.94 18.66
N LEU A 318 -7.25 27.42 19.04
CA LEU A 318 -6.90 27.21 20.45
C LEU A 318 -6.90 28.53 21.23
N GLU A 319 -6.36 29.60 20.64
CA GLU A 319 -6.37 30.94 21.26
C GLU A 319 -7.80 31.46 21.44
N ALA A 320 -8.69 31.24 20.47
CA ALA A 320 -10.10 31.60 20.58
C ALA A 320 -10.83 30.77 21.66
N MET A 321 -10.57 29.47 21.74
CA MET A 321 -11.14 28.59 22.76
C MET A 321 -10.66 28.98 24.17
N ALA A 322 -9.38 29.33 24.33
CA ALA A 322 -8.83 29.78 25.61
C ALA A 322 -9.50 31.06 26.13
N GLU A 323 -9.94 31.94 25.23
CA GLU A 323 -10.72 33.15 25.54
C GLU A 323 -12.23 32.89 25.66
N GLY A 324 -12.68 31.64 25.53
CA GLY A 324 -14.08 31.29 25.63
C GLY A 324 -14.93 31.81 24.48
N LEU A 325 -14.40 31.83 23.25
CA LEU A 325 -15.17 32.18 22.06
C LEU A 325 -15.77 30.94 21.39
N PRO A 326 -17.05 30.98 20.97
CA PRO A 326 -17.58 29.96 20.08
C PRO A 326 -16.92 30.06 18.69
N VAL A 327 -16.66 28.90 18.08
CA VAL A 327 -15.90 28.81 16.82
C VAL A 327 -16.81 28.36 15.66
N VAL A 328 -16.73 29.04 14.51
CA VAL A 328 -17.33 28.58 13.25
C VAL A 328 -16.24 28.38 12.21
N ALA A 329 -16.00 27.15 11.79
CA ALA A 329 -14.87 26.80 10.93
C ALA A 329 -15.25 25.76 9.88
N THR A 330 -14.43 25.62 8.83
CA THR A 330 -14.60 24.53 7.86
C THR A 330 -14.16 23.20 8.47
N ASP A 331 -14.85 22.10 8.15
CA ASP A 331 -14.42 20.75 8.55
C ASP A 331 -13.25 20.25 7.68
N VAL A 332 -12.04 20.71 8.01
CA VAL A 332 -10.79 20.28 7.36
C VAL A 332 -9.68 20.12 8.37
N GLY A 333 -8.80 19.14 8.16
CA GLY A 333 -7.65 18.95 9.06
C GLY A 333 -8.08 18.52 10.46
N GLY A 334 -7.28 18.90 11.46
CA GLY A 334 -7.59 18.67 12.86
C GLY A 334 -8.65 19.61 13.45
N ILE A 335 -9.37 20.41 12.65
CA ILE A 335 -10.38 21.35 13.17
C ILE A 335 -11.51 20.61 13.89
N SER A 336 -11.93 19.44 13.39
CA SER A 336 -12.95 18.60 14.05
C SER A 336 -12.50 17.97 15.36
N GLU A 337 -11.21 18.05 15.71
CA GLU A 337 -10.69 17.67 17.02
C GLU A 337 -10.75 18.83 18.03
N LEU A 338 -10.92 20.07 17.54
CA LEU A 338 -11.05 21.28 18.36
C LEU A 338 -12.51 21.71 18.53
N VAL A 339 -13.32 21.55 17.49
CA VAL A 339 -14.70 22.03 17.44
C VAL A 339 -15.66 20.85 17.39
N GLU A 340 -16.45 20.70 18.45
CA GLU A 340 -17.55 19.77 18.58
C GLU A 340 -18.86 20.50 18.17
N PRO A 341 -19.49 20.15 17.02
CA PRO A 341 -20.66 20.85 16.52
C PRO A 341 -21.82 20.88 17.53
N GLY A 342 -22.37 22.07 17.77
CA GLY A 342 -23.44 22.28 18.75
C GLY A 342 -22.99 22.32 20.21
N VAL A 343 -21.71 22.08 20.50
CA VAL A 343 -21.15 22.05 21.87
C VAL A 343 -20.29 23.28 22.13
N ASN A 344 -19.24 23.51 21.34
CA ASN A 344 -18.37 24.70 21.45
C ASN A 344 -18.26 25.51 20.15
N GLY A 345 -19.05 25.15 19.14
CA GLY A 345 -19.02 25.80 17.84
C GLY A 345 -19.80 25.05 16.77
N TYR A 346 -19.54 25.39 15.50
CA TYR A 346 -20.12 24.74 14.34
C TYR A 346 -19.06 24.49 13.27
N LEU A 347 -19.25 23.41 12.53
CA LEU A 347 -18.44 23.05 11.37
C LEU A 347 -19.28 23.18 10.11
N VAL A 348 -18.71 23.82 9.09
CA VAL A 348 -19.34 23.97 7.77
C VAL A 348 -18.69 23.07 6.74
N SER A 349 -19.51 22.62 5.79
CA SER A 349 -19.02 21.98 4.59
C SER A 349 -18.18 22.96 3.74
N LYS A 350 -17.30 22.45 2.88
CA LYS A 350 -16.35 23.30 2.13
C LYS A 350 -17.10 24.31 1.25
N ARG A 351 -16.88 25.61 1.53
CA ARG A 351 -17.37 26.76 0.74
C ARG A 351 -18.89 26.98 0.72
N ASP A 352 -19.62 26.45 1.69
CA ASP A 352 -21.04 26.79 1.86
C ASP A 352 -21.19 28.13 2.62
N ILE A 353 -21.42 29.20 1.87
CA ILE A 353 -21.60 30.57 2.39
C ILE A 353 -22.88 30.66 3.21
N THR A 354 -23.95 30.02 2.76
CA THR A 354 -25.28 30.10 3.37
C THR A 354 -25.27 29.40 4.72
N GLU A 355 -24.73 28.18 4.78
CA GLU A 355 -24.59 27.41 6.02
C GLU A 355 -23.73 28.17 7.05
N ALA A 356 -22.60 28.73 6.61
CA ALA A 356 -21.74 29.55 7.48
C ALA A 356 -22.45 30.80 8.01
N ALA A 357 -23.23 31.48 7.15
CA ALA A 357 -24.03 32.62 7.57
C ALA A 357 -25.12 32.20 8.57
N ASP A 358 -25.79 31.06 8.38
CA ASP A 358 -26.81 30.55 9.29
C ASP A 358 -26.25 30.29 10.71
N TYR A 359 -25.10 29.61 10.81
CA TYR A 359 -24.48 29.35 12.10
C TYR A 359 -23.98 30.61 12.80
N ILE A 360 -23.36 31.53 12.05
CA ILE A 360 -22.92 32.81 12.62
C ILE A 360 -24.13 33.63 13.06
N GLU A 361 -25.17 33.73 12.24
CA GLU A 361 -26.41 34.43 12.57
C GLU A 361 -27.05 33.89 13.85
N LYS A 362 -27.14 32.56 13.97
CA LYS A 362 -27.65 31.89 15.18
C LYS A 362 -26.86 32.29 16.42
N LEU A 363 -25.53 32.33 16.33
CA LEU A 363 -24.67 32.79 17.41
C LEU A 363 -24.86 34.28 17.69
N LEU A 364 -24.88 35.15 16.68
CA LEU A 364 -25.09 36.59 16.85
C LEU A 364 -26.42 36.92 17.53
N SER A 365 -27.48 36.17 17.20
CA SER A 365 -28.82 36.37 17.74
C SER A 365 -29.04 35.78 19.14
N ASN A 366 -28.16 34.90 19.63
CA ASN A 366 -28.34 34.24 20.94
C ASN A 366 -27.09 34.37 21.83
N LYS A 367 -27.09 35.37 22.71
CA LYS A 367 -25.97 35.63 23.64
C LYS A 367 -25.72 34.47 24.61
N SER A 368 -26.78 33.90 25.18
CA SER A 368 -26.67 32.78 26.11
C SER A 368 -26.03 31.55 25.46
N LEU A 369 -26.38 31.26 24.20
CA LEU A 369 -25.76 30.19 23.43
C LEU A 369 -24.27 30.46 23.19
N ARG A 370 -23.88 31.70 22.86
CA ARG A 370 -22.46 32.06 22.67
C ARG A 370 -21.65 31.84 23.94
N GLU A 371 -22.15 32.33 25.07
CA GLU A 371 -21.49 32.20 26.37
C GLU A 371 -21.38 30.73 26.80
N SER A 372 -22.45 29.96 26.62
CA SER A 372 -22.45 28.52 26.92
C SER A 372 -21.45 27.76 26.05
N MET A 373 -21.45 27.98 24.74
CA MET A 373 -20.50 27.33 23.81
C MET A 373 -19.06 27.78 24.06
N GLY A 374 -18.87 29.06 24.34
CA GLY A 374 -17.59 29.64 24.70
C GLY A 374 -17.00 29.02 25.96
N SER A 375 -17.77 28.97 27.05
CA SER A 375 -17.38 28.31 28.31
C SER A 375 -16.98 26.85 28.07
N ARG A 376 -17.79 26.13 27.28
CA ARG A 376 -17.49 24.73 26.98
C ARG A 376 -16.22 24.57 26.13
N GLY A 377 -15.99 25.48 25.19
CA GLY A 377 -14.75 25.55 24.42
C GLY A 377 -13.51 25.76 25.29
N LYS A 378 -13.63 26.64 26.30
CA LYS A 378 -12.57 26.90 27.27
C LYS A 378 -12.27 25.69 28.16
N GLU A 379 -13.30 25.00 28.66
CA GLU A 379 -13.13 23.75 29.42
C GLU A 379 -12.40 22.67 28.60
N ILE A 380 -12.77 22.51 27.32
CA ILE A 380 -12.10 21.56 26.41
C ILE A 380 -10.63 21.96 26.21
N PHE A 381 -10.36 23.26 26.06
CA PHE A 381 -9.00 23.81 25.94
C PHE A 381 -8.15 23.51 27.17
N GLU A 382 -8.62 23.87 28.37
CA GLU A 382 -7.92 23.65 29.65
C GLU A 382 -7.65 22.16 29.89
N GLY A 383 -8.59 21.29 29.51
CA GLY A 383 -8.44 19.86 29.65
C GLY A 383 -7.41 19.23 28.71
N LYS A 384 -7.27 19.71 27.46
CA LYS A 384 -6.55 18.96 26.40
C LYS A 384 -5.45 19.73 25.65
N PHE A 385 -5.53 21.05 25.56
CA PHE A 385 -4.75 21.83 24.60
C PHE A 385 -3.85 22.89 25.25
N THR A 386 -3.44 22.67 26.50
CA THR A 386 -2.50 23.55 27.19
C THR A 386 -1.06 23.29 26.75
N LYS A 387 -0.22 24.32 26.78
CA LYS A 387 1.22 24.23 26.49
C LYS A 387 1.91 23.20 27.40
N ASP A 388 1.56 23.19 28.69
CA ASP A 388 2.20 22.31 29.67
C ASP A 388 1.92 20.83 29.35
N ARG A 389 0.70 20.50 28.93
CA ARG A 389 0.35 19.15 28.46
C ARG A 389 1.14 18.76 27.21
N MET A 390 1.15 19.63 26.19
CA MET A 390 1.93 19.39 24.96
C MET A 390 3.43 19.16 25.26
N VAL A 391 4.03 20.03 26.09
CA VAL A 391 5.45 19.93 26.45
C VAL A 391 5.72 18.67 27.26
N GLY A 392 4.85 18.32 28.21
CA GLY A 392 4.96 17.10 29.00
C GLY A 392 4.93 15.83 28.13
N ASP A 393 4.06 15.81 27.12
CA ASP A 393 3.98 14.70 26.15
C ASP A 393 5.27 14.57 25.32
N TYR A 394 5.86 15.69 24.86
CA TYR A 394 7.15 15.67 24.17
C TYR A 394 8.30 15.25 25.10
N GLU A 395 8.33 15.72 26.35
CA GLU A 395 9.34 15.33 27.34
C GLU A 395 9.27 13.82 27.63
N ALA A 396 8.07 13.28 27.84
CA ALA A 396 7.84 11.85 28.02
C ALA A 396 8.29 11.04 26.79
N LEU A 397 8.09 11.57 25.58
CA LEU A 397 8.56 10.96 24.34
C LEU A 397 10.10 10.94 24.25
N TYR A 398 10.78 12.01 24.65
CA TYR A 398 12.25 12.05 24.64
C TYR A 398 12.86 11.09 25.66
N MET A 399 12.20 10.91 26.80
CA MET A 399 12.60 10.00 27.88
C MET A 399 12.16 8.53 27.68
N ASP A 400 11.55 8.18 26.54
CA ASP A 400 11.01 6.84 26.24
C ASP A 400 9.92 6.34 27.22
N ASN A 401 9.26 7.24 27.95
CA ASN A 401 8.21 6.94 28.92
C ASN A 401 6.78 7.17 28.40
N TYR A 402 6.64 7.54 27.13
CA TYR A 402 5.35 7.87 26.53
C TYR A 402 4.46 6.62 26.37
N LYS A 403 3.40 6.52 27.19
CA LYS A 403 2.36 5.50 27.05
C LYS A 403 1.30 6.02 26.05
N ILE A 404 0.94 5.18 25.09
CA ILE A 404 -0.12 5.48 24.11
C ILE A 404 -1.45 5.59 24.87
N ASN A 405 -1.87 6.83 25.16
CA ASN A 405 -3.18 7.14 25.72
C ASN A 405 -4.18 7.26 24.56
N ASP A 406 -4.60 6.12 24.03
CA ASP A 406 -5.71 6.06 23.09
C ASP A 406 -7.00 6.24 23.88
N GLY A 407 -7.46 7.48 24.04
CA GLY A 407 -8.71 7.83 24.72
C GLY A 407 -9.98 7.40 23.97
N SER A 408 -10.00 6.21 23.35
CA SER A 408 -11.17 5.64 22.68
C SER A 408 -11.60 4.32 23.36
N PRO A 409 -12.90 4.13 23.65
CA PRO A 409 -13.41 2.87 24.19
C PRO A 409 -13.21 1.75 23.17
N LYS A 410 -12.46 0.71 23.56
CA LYS A 410 -12.07 -0.45 22.75
C LYS A 410 -13.23 -1.31 22.21
N GLU A 411 -14.48 -1.01 22.54
CA GLU A 411 -15.64 -1.84 22.17
C GLU A 411 -16.24 -1.54 20.79
N VAL A 412 -15.95 -0.39 20.18
CA VAL A 412 -16.56 -0.03 18.87
C VAL A 412 -15.85 -0.70 17.68
N LEU A 413 -14.59 -1.14 17.84
CA LEU A 413 -13.78 -1.68 16.74
C LEU A 413 -14.26 -3.04 16.21
N SER A 414 -15.04 -3.82 16.98
CA SER A 414 -15.60 -5.08 16.47
C SER A 414 -16.82 -4.84 15.57
N GLU A 415 -17.64 -3.83 15.85
CA GLU A 415 -18.84 -3.56 15.08
C GLU A 415 -18.54 -2.79 13.80
N THR A 416 -17.57 -1.86 13.80
CA THR A 416 -17.16 -1.17 12.57
C THR A 416 -16.40 -2.12 11.63
N ALA A 417 -15.63 -3.08 12.16
CA ALA A 417 -14.98 -4.10 11.35
C ALA A 417 -15.98 -5.06 10.68
N VAL A 418 -17.08 -5.39 11.38
CA VAL A 418 -18.19 -6.21 10.86
C VAL A 418 -19.07 -5.42 9.89
N ALA A 419 -19.33 -4.13 10.15
CA ALA A 419 -20.06 -3.24 9.24
C ALA A 419 -19.27 -2.96 7.94
N LEU A 420 -17.95 -2.79 8.03
CA LEU A 420 -17.05 -2.68 6.87
C LEU A 420 -16.83 -4.01 6.12
N GLN A 421 -17.24 -5.14 6.71
CA GLN A 421 -17.33 -6.43 6.03
C GLN A 421 -18.68 -6.58 5.30
N GLY A 422 -19.76 -6.07 5.89
CA GLY A 422 -21.09 -6.01 5.27
C GLY A 422 -21.15 -5.14 4.01
N GLU A 423 -20.39 -4.03 3.97
CA GLU A 423 -20.32 -3.19 2.75
C GLU A 423 -19.40 -3.76 1.65
N ARG A 424 -18.46 -4.66 1.99
CA ARG A 424 -17.57 -5.33 1.03
C ARG A 424 -18.24 -6.45 0.21
N ASP A 425 -19.45 -6.84 0.58
CA ASP A 425 -20.25 -7.86 -0.11
C ASP A 425 -21.16 -7.29 -1.21
N LYS A 426 -21.05 -5.99 -1.55
CA LYS A 426 -21.68 -5.46 -2.76
C LYS A 426 -21.00 -6.03 -4.01
N GLY A 427 -21.65 -7.03 -4.61
CA GLY A 427 -21.17 -7.84 -5.74
C GLY A 427 -20.97 -7.13 -7.09
N SER A 428 -20.21 -6.04 -7.15
CA SER A 428 -19.86 -5.37 -8.42
C SER A 428 -18.42 -5.63 -8.94
N ASP A 429 -17.51 -6.27 -8.18
CA ASP A 429 -16.08 -6.36 -8.56
C ASP A 429 -15.59 -7.71 -9.14
N SER A 430 -16.40 -8.79 -9.17
CA SER A 430 -15.97 -10.12 -9.69
C SER A 430 -15.58 -10.08 -11.18
N LYS A 431 -16.35 -9.37 -12.01
CA LYS A 431 -16.05 -9.22 -13.46
C LYS A 431 -14.75 -8.46 -13.69
N LYS A 432 -14.53 -7.37 -12.96
CA LYS A 432 -13.31 -6.54 -13.08
C LYS A 432 -12.07 -7.31 -12.62
N ASN A 433 -12.21 -8.09 -11.55
CA ASN A 433 -11.16 -8.95 -11.03
C ASN A 433 -10.76 -10.05 -12.01
N PHE A 434 -11.75 -10.70 -12.64
CA PHE A 434 -11.51 -11.65 -13.72
C PHE A 434 -10.79 -10.99 -14.91
N SER A 435 -11.27 -9.84 -15.39
CA SER A 435 -10.67 -9.16 -16.55
C SER A 435 -9.19 -8.82 -16.35
N TRP A 436 -8.80 -8.32 -15.17
CA TRP A 436 -7.40 -8.02 -14.89
C TRP A 436 -6.51 -9.27 -14.94
N LEU A 437 -6.99 -10.38 -14.37
CA LEU A 437 -6.22 -11.62 -14.34
C LEU A 437 -6.13 -12.26 -15.73
N LEU A 438 -7.23 -12.23 -16.50
CA LEU A 438 -7.26 -12.70 -17.89
C LEU A 438 -6.24 -11.95 -18.74
N ILE A 439 -6.31 -10.61 -18.73
CA ILE A 439 -5.39 -9.76 -19.51
C ILE A 439 -3.94 -10.06 -19.10
N GLY A 440 -3.65 -10.10 -17.80
CA GLY A 440 -2.31 -10.40 -17.31
C GLY A 440 -1.76 -11.75 -17.78
N ASN A 441 -2.57 -12.82 -17.70
CA ASN A 441 -2.16 -14.15 -18.14
C ASN A 441 -1.96 -14.24 -19.65
N VAL A 442 -2.80 -13.56 -20.46
CA VAL A 442 -2.64 -13.49 -21.91
C VAL A 442 -1.32 -12.83 -22.29
N PHE A 443 -0.99 -11.68 -21.68
CA PHE A 443 0.31 -11.02 -21.92
C PHE A 443 1.49 -11.89 -21.49
N ASN A 444 1.39 -12.58 -20.35
CA ASN A 444 2.45 -13.46 -19.86
C ASN A 444 2.68 -14.66 -20.79
N ALA A 445 1.60 -15.28 -21.28
CA ALA A 445 1.68 -16.37 -22.25
C ALA A 445 2.27 -15.90 -23.58
N GLY A 446 1.80 -14.74 -24.09
CA GLY A 446 2.32 -14.12 -25.31
C GLY A 446 3.81 -13.78 -25.20
N ALA A 447 4.28 -13.31 -24.05
CA ALA A 447 5.69 -13.03 -23.82
C ALA A 447 6.55 -14.29 -23.92
N ARG A 448 6.13 -15.43 -23.37
CA ARG A 448 6.90 -16.69 -23.49
C ARG A 448 7.16 -17.08 -24.95
N GLY A 449 6.15 -16.94 -25.81
CA GLY A 449 6.31 -17.13 -27.25
C GLY A 449 7.18 -16.05 -27.91
N ALA A 450 6.96 -14.78 -27.55
CA ALA A 450 7.74 -13.66 -28.08
C ALA A 450 9.23 -13.76 -27.77
N LEU A 451 9.62 -14.28 -26.60
CA LEU A 451 11.02 -14.52 -26.24
C LEU A 451 11.69 -15.47 -27.26
N LEU A 452 11.05 -16.59 -27.60
CA LEU A 452 11.57 -17.52 -28.60
C LEU A 452 11.68 -16.86 -29.99
N VAL A 453 10.67 -16.06 -30.37
CA VAL A 453 10.68 -15.31 -31.65
C VAL A 453 11.82 -14.28 -31.69
N ILE A 454 12.09 -13.58 -30.59
CA ILE A 454 13.19 -12.61 -30.49
C ILE A 454 14.54 -13.31 -30.71
N LEU A 455 14.77 -14.45 -30.06
CA LEU A 455 16.00 -15.24 -30.26
C LEU A 455 16.11 -15.75 -31.70
N ALA A 456 15.01 -16.26 -32.26
CA ALA A 456 14.99 -16.77 -33.63
C ALA A 456 15.26 -15.67 -34.68
N LYS A 457 14.80 -14.43 -34.45
CA LYS A 457 14.98 -13.31 -35.38
C LYS A 457 16.32 -12.60 -35.24
N LEU A 458 16.84 -12.48 -34.02
CA LEU A 458 18.07 -11.73 -33.76
C LEU A 458 19.33 -12.61 -33.75
N GLY A 459 19.16 -13.91 -33.50
CA GLY A 459 20.22 -14.90 -33.33
C GLY A 459 20.17 -16.03 -34.35
N GLN A 460 20.93 -17.10 -34.08
CA GLN A 460 20.96 -18.30 -34.91
C GLN A 460 19.95 -19.35 -34.40
N PRO A 461 19.51 -20.31 -35.23
CA PRO A 461 18.65 -21.41 -34.78
C PRO A 461 19.20 -22.19 -33.57
N ALA A 462 20.53 -22.30 -33.47
CA ALA A 462 21.21 -22.93 -32.33
C ALA A 462 20.92 -22.22 -30.99
N ASP A 463 20.78 -20.89 -30.99
CA ASP A 463 20.52 -20.09 -29.80
C ASP A 463 19.15 -20.39 -29.20
N VAL A 464 18.15 -20.58 -30.07
CA VAL A 464 16.79 -21.00 -29.68
C VAL A 464 16.82 -22.42 -29.11
N GLY A 465 17.61 -23.31 -29.70
CA GLY A 465 17.81 -24.68 -29.21
C GLY A 465 18.39 -24.72 -27.80
N ILE A 466 19.42 -23.92 -27.53
CA ILE A 466 20.04 -23.81 -26.20
C ILE A 466 19.03 -23.31 -25.15
N PHE A 467 18.32 -22.22 -25.45
CA PHE A 467 17.32 -21.65 -24.54
C PHE A 467 16.16 -22.60 -24.25
N THR A 468 15.65 -23.27 -25.30
CA THR A 468 14.53 -24.21 -25.17
C THR A 468 14.94 -25.45 -24.38
N THR A 469 16.16 -25.96 -24.59
CA THR A 469 16.71 -27.08 -23.81
C THR A 469 16.79 -26.73 -22.32
N ALA A 470 17.29 -25.53 -22.00
CA ALA A 470 17.33 -25.03 -20.62
C ALA A 470 15.94 -24.89 -19.99
N LEU A 471 14.94 -24.46 -20.76
CA LEU A 471 13.55 -24.38 -20.29
C LEU A 471 12.97 -25.77 -20.02
N SER A 472 13.19 -26.73 -20.93
CA SER A 472 12.68 -28.10 -20.82
C SER A 472 13.26 -28.87 -19.62
N ILE A 473 14.54 -28.68 -19.31
CA ILE A 473 15.17 -29.31 -18.13
C ILE A 473 14.64 -28.70 -16.83
N ASN A 474 14.55 -27.37 -16.77
CA ASN A 474 14.14 -26.68 -15.55
C ASN A 474 12.64 -26.81 -15.25
N THR A 475 11.78 -26.93 -16.26
CA THR A 475 10.33 -26.89 -16.06
C THR A 475 9.82 -28.00 -15.12
N PRO A 476 10.15 -29.29 -15.31
CA PRO A 476 9.71 -30.35 -14.39
C PRO A 476 10.24 -30.19 -12.96
N ILE A 477 11.50 -29.76 -12.81
CA ILE A 477 12.14 -29.52 -11.51
C ILE A 477 11.38 -28.44 -10.73
N PHE A 478 11.06 -27.33 -11.40
CA PHE A 478 10.34 -26.23 -10.77
C PHE A 478 8.85 -26.51 -10.60
N MET A 479 8.22 -27.34 -11.44
CA MET A 479 6.83 -27.79 -11.24
C MET A 479 6.70 -28.66 -9.98
N LEU A 480 7.67 -29.55 -9.73
CA LEU A 480 7.72 -30.33 -8.49
C LEU A 480 7.91 -29.42 -7.26
N ALA A 481 8.88 -28.50 -7.35
CA ALA A 481 9.19 -27.56 -6.28
C ALA A 481 8.14 -26.46 -6.08
N ASP A 482 7.18 -26.35 -7.01
CA ASP A 482 6.13 -25.35 -6.91
C ASP A 482 5.17 -25.63 -5.74
N LEU A 483 4.87 -26.92 -5.53
CA LEU A 483 3.98 -27.44 -4.50
C LEU A 483 2.59 -26.78 -4.47
N ASP A 484 2.21 -26.10 -5.56
CA ASP A 484 1.00 -25.27 -5.68
C ASP A 484 0.82 -24.27 -4.51
N LEU A 485 1.94 -23.73 -3.97
CA LEU A 485 1.91 -22.92 -2.75
C LEU A 485 1.05 -21.67 -2.88
N ARG A 486 0.98 -21.08 -4.07
CA ARG A 486 0.14 -19.92 -4.36
C ARG A 486 -1.34 -20.23 -4.13
N THR A 487 -1.82 -21.33 -4.69
CA THR A 487 -3.21 -21.77 -4.58
C THR A 487 -3.54 -22.21 -3.15
N ILE A 488 -2.62 -22.92 -2.50
CA ILE A 488 -2.76 -23.35 -1.10
C ILE A 488 -2.80 -22.13 -0.14
N LEU A 489 -1.97 -21.11 -0.39
CA LEU A 489 -2.00 -19.84 0.35
C LEU A 489 -3.31 -19.09 0.10
N ALA A 490 -3.75 -18.98 -1.15
CA ALA A 490 -4.99 -18.31 -1.52
C ALA A 490 -6.24 -18.94 -0.90
N THR A 491 -6.18 -20.24 -0.57
CA THR A 491 -7.26 -21.00 0.07
C THR A 491 -7.10 -21.14 1.60
N ASP A 492 -6.06 -20.55 2.20
CA ASP A 492 -5.86 -20.51 3.66
C ASP A 492 -6.63 -19.41 4.35
N SER A 493 -7.96 -19.50 4.38
CA SER A 493 -8.83 -18.46 4.95
C SER A 493 -8.78 -18.33 6.48
N LYS A 494 -8.19 -19.29 7.21
CA LYS A 494 -8.03 -19.26 8.67
C LYS A 494 -6.59 -19.02 9.13
N ASP A 495 -5.69 -18.66 8.22
CA ASP A 495 -4.26 -18.44 8.52
C ASP A 495 -3.64 -19.60 9.33
N GLN A 496 -3.89 -20.85 8.91
CA GLN A 496 -3.33 -22.03 9.58
C GLN A 496 -1.80 -22.04 9.54
N TYR A 497 -1.24 -21.43 8.50
CA TYR A 497 0.18 -21.18 8.35
C TYR A 497 0.40 -19.68 8.16
N SER A 498 1.46 -19.14 8.75
CA SER A 498 1.82 -17.74 8.53
C SER A 498 2.39 -17.57 7.11
N PHE A 499 2.25 -16.37 6.53
CA PHE A 499 2.89 -16.08 5.24
C PHE A 499 4.42 -16.31 5.27
N SER A 500 5.05 -16.10 6.43
CA SER A 500 6.45 -16.42 6.67
C SER A 500 6.78 -17.88 6.44
N ASP A 501 5.89 -18.81 6.81
CA ASP A 501 6.09 -20.24 6.61
C ASP A 501 6.06 -20.61 5.12
N TYR A 502 5.17 -19.99 4.34
CA TYR A 502 5.10 -20.16 2.89
C TYR A 502 6.36 -19.62 2.19
N VAL A 503 6.82 -18.42 2.57
CA VAL A 503 8.04 -17.82 2.04
C VAL A 503 9.26 -18.68 2.39
N ALA A 504 9.35 -19.16 3.63
CA ALA A 504 10.43 -20.03 4.09
C ALA A 504 10.48 -21.34 3.29
N LEU A 505 9.32 -21.98 3.11
CA LEU A 505 9.22 -23.20 2.31
C LEU A 505 9.68 -22.95 0.87
N ARG A 506 9.26 -21.83 0.27
CA ARG A 506 9.63 -21.48 -1.11
C ARG A 506 11.11 -21.17 -1.30
N VAL A 507 11.72 -20.45 -0.36
CA VAL A 507 13.17 -20.19 -0.42
C VAL A 507 13.93 -21.52 -0.40
N ASN A 508 13.51 -22.46 0.44
CA ASN A 508 14.10 -23.80 0.48
C ASN A 508 13.87 -24.57 -0.82
N THR A 509 12.64 -24.60 -1.35
CA THR A 509 12.36 -25.35 -2.59
C THR A 509 13.09 -24.75 -3.79
N CYS A 510 13.17 -23.42 -3.91
CA CYS A 510 13.96 -22.75 -4.94
C CYS A 510 15.45 -23.09 -4.84
N PHE A 511 16.02 -23.08 -3.63
CA PHE A 511 17.42 -23.43 -3.42
C PHE A 511 17.70 -24.86 -3.89
N PHE A 512 16.90 -25.83 -3.46
CA PHE A 512 17.05 -27.23 -3.91
C PHE A 512 16.86 -27.38 -5.43
N SER A 513 15.90 -26.69 -6.04
CA SER A 513 15.72 -26.71 -7.50
C SER A 513 16.94 -26.22 -8.25
N VAL A 514 17.55 -25.11 -7.82
CA VAL A 514 18.77 -24.59 -8.45
C VAL A 514 19.93 -25.58 -8.29
N CYS A 515 20.09 -26.19 -7.11
CA CYS A 515 21.10 -27.23 -6.89
C CYS A 515 20.89 -28.45 -7.80
N ILE A 516 19.65 -28.93 -7.95
CA ILE A 516 19.33 -30.04 -8.84
C ILE A 516 19.63 -29.66 -10.29
N SER A 517 19.20 -28.49 -10.75
CA SER A 517 19.49 -28.00 -12.11
C SER A 517 20.98 -27.86 -12.37
N PHE A 518 21.75 -27.41 -11.38
CA PHE A 518 23.21 -27.33 -11.46
C PHE A 518 23.86 -28.71 -11.59
N ILE A 519 23.43 -29.68 -10.77
CA ILE A 519 23.92 -31.07 -10.85
C ILE A 519 23.58 -31.67 -12.21
N VAL A 520 22.34 -31.49 -12.70
CA VAL A 520 21.93 -31.97 -14.02
C VAL A 520 22.77 -31.32 -15.12
N ALA A 521 22.99 -30.01 -15.08
CA ALA A 521 23.83 -29.31 -16.05
C ALA A 521 25.28 -29.84 -16.04
N LEU A 522 25.83 -30.10 -14.85
CA LEU A 522 27.17 -30.67 -14.70
C LEU A 522 27.26 -32.09 -15.25
N VAL A 523 26.28 -32.95 -14.93
CA VAL A 523 26.23 -34.33 -15.44
C VAL A 523 26.12 -34.34 -16.96
N LEU A 524 25.28 -33.48 -17.55
CA LEU A 524 25.15 -33.37 -19.00
C LEU A 524 26.43 -32.84 -19.66
N ALA A 525 27.12 -31.90 -19.02
CA ALA A 525 28.40 -31.38 -19.52
C ALA A 525 29.50 -32.45 -19.50
N VAL A 526 29.61 -33.23 -18.42
CA VAL A 526 30.69 -34.21 -18.22
C VAL A 526 30.44 -35.51 -18.97
N PHE A 527 29.23 -36.07 -18.89
CA PHE A 527 28.93 -37.42 -19.41
C PHE A 527 28.33 -37.41 -20.82
N PHE A 528 27.73 -36.30 -21.25
CA PHE A 528 27.05 -36.19 -22.53
C PHE A 528 27.66 -35.10 -23.43
N ASN A 529 28.85 -34.59 -23.09
CA ASN A 529 29.59 -33.56 -23.84
C ASN A 529 28.75 -32.31 -24.17
N LEU A 530 27.84 -31.91 -23.28
CA LEU A 530 27.03 -30.72 -23.47
C LEU A 530 27.92 -29.46 -23.48
N PRO A 531 27.82 -28.55 -24.47
CA PRO A 531 28.61 -27.33 -24.51
C PRO A 531 28.47 -26.50 -23.23
N ILE A 532 29.57 -25.92 -22.76
CA ILE A 532 29.60 -25.16 -21.50
C ILE A 532 28.61 -23.99 -21.50
N VAL A 533 28.39 -23.38 -22.67
CA VAL A 533 27.41 -22.31 -22.86
C VAL A 533 25.99 -22.82 -22.54
N SER A 534 25.63 -24.01 -23.01
CA SER A 534 24.33 -24.63 -22.74
C SER A 534 24.16 -24.98 -21.27
N ALA A 535 25.20 -25.52 -20.63
CA ALA A 535 25.20 -25.79 -19.19
C ALA A 535 24.99 -24.50 -18.37
N LEU A 536 25.64 -23.41 -18.78
CA LEU A 536 25.52 -22.10 -18.12
C LEU A 536 24.11 -21.51 -18.28
N VAL A 537 23.51 -21.61 -19.47
CA VAL A 537 22.10 -21.19 -19.69
C VAL A 537 21.12 -22.00 -18.84
N ILE A 538 21.34 -23.31 -18.65
CA ILE A 538 20.51 -24.14 -17.74
C ILE A 538 20.53 -23.58 -16.32
N VAL A 539 21.71 -23.27 -15.79
CA VAL A 539 21.88 -22.74 -14.42
C VAL A 539 21.29 -21.34 -14.27
N VAL A 540 21.55 -20.43 -15.22
CA VAL A 540 20.99 -19.07 -15.19
C VAL A 540 19.47 -19.10 -15.29
N MET A 541 18.92 -19.97 -16.14
CA MET A 541 17.47 -20.16 -16.24
C MET A 541 16.88 -20.70 -14.93
N ALA A 542 17.58 -21.58 -14.20
CA ALA A 542 17.14 -22.04 -12.89
C ALA A 542 17.08 -20.90 -11.86
N VAL A 543 18.08 -20.00 -11.88
CA VAL A 543 18.07 -18.79 -11.03
C VAL A 543 16.89 -17.88 -11.42
N ALA A 544 16.67 -17.65 -12.72
CA ALA A 544 15.52 -16.88 -13.19
C ALA A 544 14.20 -17.49 -12.70
N LYS A 545 14.03 -18.81 -12.85
CA LYS A 545 12.84 -19.54 -12.38
C LYS A 545 12.62 -19.45 -10.87
N SER A 546 13.69 -19.39 -10.09
CA SER A 546 13.62 -19.17 -8.64
C SER A 546 13.04 -17.79 -8.29
N VAL A 547 13.42 -16.76 -9.04
CA VAL A 547 12.86 -15.41 -8.90
C VAL A 547 11.38 -15.37 -9.32
N GLU A 548 11.02 -16.09 -10.39
CA GLU A 548 9.62 -16.24 -10.80
C GLU A 548 8.78 -16.90 -9.69
N ALA A 549 9.28 -17.98 -9.08
CA ALA A 549 8.58 -18.72 -8.02
C ALA A 549 8.43 -17.92 -6.71
N LEU A 550 9.42 -17.07 -6.37
CA LEU A 550 9.31 -16.14 -5.24
C LEU A 550 8.27 -15.05 -5.50
N SER A 551 8.25 -14.49 -6.72
CA SER A 551 7.23 -13.55 -7.17
C SER A 551 5.83 -14.18 -7.09
N ASP A 552 5.68 -15.43 -7.51
CA ASP A 552 4.39 -16.13 -7.52
C ASP A 552 3.77 -16.32 -6.12
N ILE A 553 4.58 -16.55 -5.07
CA ILE A 553 4.05 -16.59 -3.70
C ILE A 553 3.46 -15.25 -3.26
N ILE A 554 4.08 -14.15 -3.66
CA ILE A 554 3.56 -12.82 -3.34
C ILE A 554 2.27 -12.56 -4.10
N LEU A 555 2.17 -13.03 -5.36
CA LEU A 555 0.92 -13.00 -6.10
C LEU A 555 -0.17 -13.84 -5.41
N GLY A 556 0.18 -14.97 -4.78
CA GLY A 556 -0.74 -15.75 -3.95
C GLY A 556 -1.27 -14.98 -2.73
N LEU A 557 -0.44 -14.17 -2.08
CA LEU A 557 -0.88 -13.27 -1.01
C LEU A 557 -1.85 -12.20 -1.53
N LEU A 558 -1.56 -11.60 -2.69
CA LEU A 558 -2.46 -10.63 -3.34
C LEU A 558 -3.79 -11.28 -3.73
N GLN A 559 -3.74 -12.54 -4.17
CA GLN A 559 -4.91 -13.32 -4.60
C GLN A 559 -5.81 -13.66 -3.42
N LYS A 560 -5.25 -14.10 -2.29
CA LYS A 560 -5.96 -14.29 -1.03
C LYS A 560 -6.76 -13.04 -0.63
N ASN A 561 -6.18 -11.86 -0.87
CA ASN A 561 -6.75 -10.56 -0.55
C ASN A 561 -7.52 -9.91 -1.72
N ARG A 562 -7.86 -10.69 -2.76
CA ARG A 562 -8.65 -10.26 -3.94
C ARG A 562 -8.10 -9.03 -4.68
N CYS A 563 -6.80 -8.75 -4.59
CA CYS A 563 -6.13 -7.65 -5.29
C CYS A 563 -5.71 -8.06 -6.72
N MET A 564 -6.69 -8.45 -7.55
CA MET A 564 -6.42 -9.02 -8.89
C MET A 564 -5.85 -8.00 -9.89
N ASP A 565 -6.13 -6.71 -9.70
CA ASP A 565 -5.60 -5.64 -10.53
C ASP A 565 -4.06 -5.52 -10.44
N LYS A 566 -3.51 -5.71 -9.23
CA LYS A 566 -2.07 -5.71 -8.99
C LYS A 566 -1.40 -6.94 -9.59
N ILE A 567 -2.04 -8.11 -9.51
CA ILE A 567 -1.55 -9.33 -10.13
C ILE A 567 -1.48 -9.16 -11.65
N GLY A 568 -2.59 -8.70 -12.26
CA GLY A 568 -2.64 -8.45 -13.71
C GLY A 568 -1.55 -7.49 -14.18
N LYS A 569 -1.38 -6.35 -13.49
CA LYS A 569 -0.32 -5.37 -13.80
C LYS A 569 1.08 -5.95 -13.66
N SER A 570 1.35 -6.75 -12.62
CA SER A 570 2.65 -7.41 -12.45
C SER A 570 2.97 -8.30 -13.65
N LEU A 571 2.01 -9.15 -14.07
CA LEU A 571 2.18 -10.04 -15.22
C LEU A 571 2.41 -9.28 -16.53
N ILE A 572 1.68 -8.18 -16.77
CA ILE A 572 1.85 -7.34 -17.96
C ILE A 572 3.24 -6.69 -17.97
N ILE A 573 3.65 -6.06 -16.87
CA ILE A 573 4.97 -5.41 -16.78
C ILE A 573 6.08 -6.45 -16.95
N LYS A 574 5.91 -7.65 -16.37
CA LYS A 574 6.84 -8.77 -16.51
C LYS A 574 6.96 -9.24 -17.94
N ALA A 575 5.85 -9.39 -18.65
CA ALA A 575 5.82 -9.73 -20.06
C ALA A 575 6.64 -8.73 -20.90
N PHE A 576 6.34 -7.43 -20.80
CA PHE A 576 7.02 -6.41 -21.59
C PHE A 576 8.49 -6.25 -21.24
N LEU A 577 8.82 -6.17 -19.95
CA LEU A 577 10.20 -5.97 -19.51
C LEU A 577 11.10 -7.17 -19.87
N SER A 578 10.55 -8.39 -19.80
CA SER A 578 11.26 -9.61 -20.22
C SER A 578 11.65 -9.56 -21.69
N CYS A 579 10.69 -9.25 -22.58
CA CYS A 579 10.95 -9.15 -24.01
C CYS A 579 11.94 -8.03 -24.32
N LEU A 580 11.78 -6.86 -23.69
CA LEU A 580 12.66 -5.71 -23.89
C LEU A 580 14.11 -6.01 -23.46
N MET A 581 14.30 -6.51 -22.23
CA MET A 581 15.63 -6.82 -21.71
C MET A 581 16.32 -7.92 -22.50
N MET A 582 15.57 -8.96 -22.89
CA MET A 582 16.15 -10.03 -23.69
C MET A 582 16.56 -9.55 -25.08
N ALA A 583 15.71 -8.76 -25.75
CA ALA A 583 16.02 -8.20 -27.06
C ALA A 583 17.23 -7.26 -27.03
N LEU A 584 17.27 -6.33 -26.06
CA LEU A 584 18.38 -5.37 -25.93
C LEU A 584 19.71 -6.09 -25.65
N LEU A 585 19.74 -6.95 -24.63
CA LEU A 585 20.98 -7.61 -24.24
C LEU A 585 21.45 -8.58 -25.31
N PHE A 586 20.54 -9.31 -25.97
CA PHE A 586 20.92 -10.16 -27.10
C PHE A 586 21.43 -9.33 -28.28
N TYR A 587 20.80 -8.19 -28.60
CA TYR A 587 21.22 -7.33 -29.71
C TYR A 587 22.66 -6.84 -29.54
N PHE A 588 23.03 -6.38 -28.34
CA PHE A 588 24.38 -5.85 -28.06
C PHE A 588 25.43 -6.93 -27.83
N THR A 589 25.09 -8.03 -27.16
CA THR A 589 26.07 -9.05 -26.76
C THR A 589 26.17 -10.23 -27.72
N LYS A 590 25.13 -10.44 -28.56
CA LYS A 590 24.98 -11.61 -29.43
C LYS A 590 25.11 -12.95 -28.69
N SER A 591 24.74 -12.98 -27.41
CA SER A 591 24.91 -14.14 -26.53
C SER A 591 23.62 -14.49 -25.79
N VAL A 592 23.21 -15.75 -25.89
CA VAL A 592 22.04 -16.31 -25.17
C VAL A 592 22.22 -16.27 -23.66
N VAL A 593 23.46 -16.40 -23.18
CA VAL A 593 23.76 -16.35 -21.75
C VAL A 593 23.40 -14.98 -21.19
N PHE A 594 23.92 -13.90 -21.79
CA PHE A 594 23.67 -12.53 -21.33
C PHE A 594 22.20 -12.12 -21.50
N SER A 595 21.52 -12.58 -22.56
CA SER A 595 20.09 -12.32 -22.73
C SER A 595 19.23 -13.04 -21.68
N THR A 596 19.62 -14.26 -21.29
CA THR A 596 18.96 -15.02 -20.20
C THR A 596 19.23 -14.40 -18.83
N ILE A 597 20.44 -13.86 -18.59
CA ILE A 597 20.72 -13.04 -17.40
C ILE A 597 19.82 -11.81 -17.39
N GLY A 598 19.63 -11.15 -18.53
CA GLY A 598 18.69 -10.05 -18.72
C GLY A 598 17.27 -10.38 -18.30
N LEU A 599 16.78 -11.56 -18.67
CA LEU A 599 15.48 -12.08 -18.24
C LEU A 599 15.40 -12.24 -16.71
N ALA A 600 16.43 -12.83 -16.10
CA ALA A 600 16.51 -12.98 -14.64
C ALA A 600 16.48 -11.62 -13.93
N VAL A 601 17.23 -10.64 -14.43
CA VAL A 601 17.27 -9.27 -13.92
C VAL A 601 15.92 -8.57 -14.08
N ALA A 602 15.23 -8.75 -15.21
CA ALA A 602 13.89 -8.21 -15.44
C ALA A 602 12.91 -8.73 -14.38
N TRP A 603 12.91 -10.04 -14.13
CA TRP A 603 12.05 -10.66 -13.12
C TRP A 603 12.41 -10.23 -11.70
N ALA A 604 13.72 -10.11 -11.39
CA ALA A 604 14.18 -9.67 -10.08
C ALA A 604 13.81 -8.22 -9.81
N THR A 605 13.91 -7.36 -10.83
CA THR A 605 13.51 -5.95 -10.75
C THR A 605 12.03 -5.83 -10.42
N ILE A 606 11.16 -6.60 -11.08
CA ILE A 606 9.72 -6.57 -10.81
C ILE A 606 9.40 -7.16 -9.44
N LEU A 607 10.07 -8.25 -9.05
CA LEU A 607 9.94 -8.82 -7.72
C LEU A 607 10.24 -7.77 -6.65
N LEU A 608 11.38 -7.08 -6.73
CA LEU A 608 11.83 -6.12 -5.72
C LEU A 608 11.03 -4.82 -5.72
N LEU A 609 10.75 -4.25 -6.91
CA LEU A 609 10.16 -2.92 -7.04
C LEU A 609 8.63 -2.94 -7.03
N TYR A 610 8.00 -4.01 -7.53
CA TYR A 610 6.54 -4.09 -7.67
C TYR A 610 5.93 -5.13 -6.74
N ASP A 611 6.30 -6.40 -6.87
CA ASP A 611 5.63 -7.49 -6.14
C ASP A 611 5.85 -7.37 -4.64
N MET A 612 7.11 -7.31 -4.18
CA MET A 612 7.44 -7.15 -2.76
C MET A 612 6.87 -5.86 -2.16
N CYS A 613 6.84 -4.77 -2.93
CA CYS A 613 6.23 -3.52 -2.49
C CYS A 613 4.73 -3.66 -2.27
N ASN A 614 4.02 -4.40 -3.13
CA ASN A 614 2.59 -4.64 -2.97
C ASN A 614 2.29 -5.75 -1.95
N GLY A 615 3.13 -6.77 -1.84
CA GLY A 615 3.06 -7.82 -0.82
C GLY A 615 3.26 -7.27 0.59
N ARG A 616 4.26 -6.40 0.80
CA ARG A 616 4.51 -5.74 2.09
C ARG A 616 3.40 -4.80 2.56
N LYS A 617 2.54 -4.32 1.65
CA LYS A 617 1.34 -3.56 2.04
C LYS A 617 0.33 -4.44 2.79
N ILE A 618 0.29 -5.72 2.44
CA ILE A 618 -0.66 -6.70 2.98
C ILE A 618 -0.05 -7.44 4.18
N PHE A 619 1.19 -7.90 4.06
CA PHE A 619 1.91 -8.58 5.12
C PHE A 619 2.98 -7.69 5.73
N GLN A 620 2.78 -7.27 6.97
CA GLN A 620 3.65 -6.32 7.70
C GLN A 620 4.48 -6.95 8.81
N ASP A 621 4.19 -8.21 9.16
CA ASP A 621 4.91 -8.91 10.21
C ASP A 621 6.34 -9.23 9.79
N LYS A 622 7.22 -9.39 10.78
CA LYS A 622 8.58 -9.88 10.53
C LYS A 622 8.51 -11.33 10.06
N LEU A 623 9.37 -11.68 9.10
CA LEU A 623 9.57 -13.08 8.71
C LEU A 623 10.20 -13.83 9.88
N VAL A 624 9.39 -14.59 10.60
CA VAL A 624 9.83 -15.49 11.67
C VAL A 624 9.75 -16.91 11.15
N PHE A 625 10.87 -17.62 11.22
CA PHE A 625 11.00 -18.96 10.65
C PHE A 625 10.61 -20.03 11.68
N ASN A 626 9.48 -20.71 11.45
CA ASN A 626 9.08 -21.85 12.27
C ASN A 626 9.31 -23.18 11.52
N SER A 627 10.43 -23.85 11.84
CA SER A 627 10.82 -25.10 11.18
C SER A 627 9.75 -26.21 11.30
N LYS A 628 9.03 -26.30 12.42
CA LYS A 628 7.97 -27.31 12.61
C LYS A 628 6.75 -27.03 11.73
N ALA A 629 6.36 -25.76 11.60
CA ALA A 629 5.26 -25.34 10.73
C ALA A 629 5.61 -25.57 9.25
N VAL A 630 6.82 -25.20 8.82
CA VAL A 630 7.32 -25.41 7.46
C VAL A 630 7.34 -26.91 7.10
N LYS A 631 7.82 -27.79 7.98
CA LYS A 631 7.77 -29.25 7.75
C LYS A 631 6.34 -29.78 7.58
N ARG A 632 5.40 -29.27 8.39
CA ARG A 632 3.99 -29.66 8.29
C ARG A 632 3.35 -29.14 7.00
N LEU A 633 3.67 -27.91 6.61
CA LEU A 633 3.24 -27.32 5.35
C LEU A 633 3.76 -28.13 4.18
N LEU A 634 5.07 -28.44 4.14
CA LEU A 634 5.69 -29.30 3.13
C LEU A 634 4.98 -30.66 3.05
N LYS A 635 4.76 -31.34 4.18
CA LYS A 635 4.04 -32.63 4.18
C LYS A 635 2.61 -32.52 3.64
N THR A 636 1.98 -31.35 3.78
CA THR A 636 0.62 -31.10 3.30
C THR A 636 0.60 -30.74 1.81
N SER A 637 1.59 -29.99 1.32
CA SER A 637 1.67 -29.51 -0.06
C SER A 637 2.47 -30.40 -1.01
N PHE A 638 3.31 -31.31 -0.50
CA PHE A 638 4.10 -32.26 -1.31
C PHE A 638 3.28 -33.07 -2.35
N PRO A 639 2.08 -33.58 -2.02
CA PRO A 639 1.21 -34.21 -3.01
C PRO A 639 0.96 -33.34 -4.26
N MET A 640 0.79 -32.04 -4.08
CA MET A 640 0.54 -31.11 -5.19
C MET A 640 1.77 -30.94 -6.10
N GLY A 641 2.98 -30.98 -5.54
CA GLY A 641 4.20 -30.98 -6.35
C GLY A 641 4.27 -32.19 -7.29
N ILE A 642 3.93 -33.38 -6.79
CA ILE A 642 3.87 -34.60 -7.60
C ILE A 642 2.82 -34.44 -8.70
N VAL A 643 1.63 -33.94 -8.36
CA VAL A 643 0.55 -33.69 -9.34
C VAL A 643 1.02 -32.76 -10.45
N LEU A 644 1.65 -31.63 -10.13
CA LEU A 644 2.15 -30.67 -11.12
C LEU A 644 3.24 -31.26 -12.02
N MET A 645 4.16 -32.05 -11.44
CA MET A 645 5.19 -32.75 -12.20
C MET A 645 4.58 -33.80 -13.16
N ILE A 646 3.65 -34.63 -12.66
CA ILE A 646 2.93 -35.61 -13.48
C ILE A 646 2.14 -34.92 -14.58
N TRP A 647 1.48 -33.80 -14.30
CA TRP A 647 0.75 -33.04 -15.29
C TRP A 647 1.68 -32.53 -16.41
N SER A 648 2.85 -32.00 -16.05
CA SER A 648 3.89 -31.60 -17.01
C SER A 648 4.35 -32.75 -17.89
N LEU A 649 4.48 -33.98 -17.35
CA LEU A 649 4.82 -35.16 -18.14
C LEU A 649 3.65 -35.61 -19.02
N ASN A 650 2.42 -35.56 -18.49
CA ASN A 650 1.21 -36.02 -19.16
C ASN A 650 0.95 -35.25 -20.47
N LEU A 651 1.21 -33.93 -20.48
CA LEU A 651 1.12 -33.11 -21.68
C LEU A 651 2.14 -33.49 -22.77
N ASN A 652 3.26 -34.09 -22.41
CA ASN A 652 4.35 -34.43 -23.34
C ASN A 652 4.31 -35.89 -23.81
N ILE A 653 3.56 -36.78 -23.14
CA ILE A 653 3.48 -38.20 -23.52
C ILE A 653 3.11 -38.41 -25.00
N PRO A 654 2.06 -37.78 -25.54
CA PRO A 654 1.71 -37.97 -26.95
C PRO A 654 2.87 -37.64 -27.89
N ASN A 655 3.66 -36.62 -27.55
CA ASN A 655 4.79 -36.18 -28.37
C ASN A 655 5.88 -37.25 -28.49
N TYR A 656 6.18 -37.98 -27.40
CA TYR A 656 7.17 -39.06 -27.44
C TYR A 656 6.72 -40.24 -28.31
N PHE A 657 5.44 -40.63 -28.22
CA PHE A 657 4.90 -41.73 -29.02
C PHE A 657 4.78 -41.35 -30.50
N ILE A 658 4.32 -40.13 -30.82
CA ILE A 658 4.26 -39.66 -32.21
C ILE A 658 5.67 -39.58 -32.80
N GLY A 659 6.63 -38.98 -32.09
CA GLY A 659 8.01 -38.89 -32.57
C GLY A 659 8.66 -40.25 -32.80
N GLY A 660 8.38 -41.23 -31.93
CA GLY A 660 8.91 -42.60 -32.05
C GLY A 660 8.27 -43.45 -33.15
N TYR A 661 6.96 -43.33 -33.37
CA TYR A 661 6.23 -44.19 -34.33
C TYR A 661 5.94 -43.55 -35.69
N LEU A 662 5.72 -42.23 -35.74
CA LEU A 662 5.25 -41.51 -36.93
C LEU A 662 6.28 -40.52 -37.48
N GLY A 663 7.37 -40.25 -36.75
CA GLY A 663 8.45 -39.36 -37.17
C GLY A 663 8.27 -37.89 -36.76
N SER A 664 9.29 -37.08 -37.05
CA SER A 664 9.39 -35.67 -36.63
C SER A 664 8.36 -34.74 -37.28
N ASP A 665 7.94 -35.06 -38.51
CA ASP A 665 7.06 -34.19 -39.29
C ASP A 665 5.62 -34.21 -38.72
N GLU A 666 5.08 -35.41 -38.48
CA GLU A 666 3.76 -35.60 -37.86
C GLU A 666 3.73 -35.08 -36.40
N LEU A 667 4.85 -35.18 -35.68
CA LEU A 667 5.02 -34.57 -34.36
C LEU A 667 4.86 -33.04 -34.41
N GLY A 668 5.45 -32.37 -35.40
CA GLY A 668 5.35 -30.93 -35.58
C GLY A 668 3.91 -30.46 -35.79
N TYR A 669 3.14 -31.18 -36.63
CA TYR A 669 1.72 -30.90 -36.85
C TYR A 669 0.90 -31.05 -35.57
N PHE A 670 1.04 -32.19 -34.88
CA PHE A 670 0.28 -32.46 -33.66
C PHE A 670 0.60 -31.46 -32.55
N SER A 671 1.89 -31.25 -32.27
CA SER A 671 2.33 -30.37 -31.19
C SER A 671 1.80 -28.94 -31.39
N SER A 672 1.90 -28.39 -32.60
CA SER A 672 1.45 -27.02 -32.87
C SER A 672 -0.07 -26.86 -32.69
N MET A 673 -0.87 -27.82 -33.17
CA MET A 673 -2.32 -27.83 -32.95
C MET A 673 -2.66 -27.98 -31.47
N PHE A 674 -1.95 -28.86 -30.76
CA PHE A 674 -2.18 -29.11 -29.35
C PHE A 674 -1.88 -27.88 -28.50
N HIS A 675 -0.78 -27.16 -28.75
CA HIS A 675 -0.45 -25.92 -28.05
C HIS A 675 -1.50 -24.81 -28.24
N LEU A 676 -2.12 -24.69 -29.42
CA LEU A 676 -3.23 -23.76 -29.64
C LEU A 676 -4.42 -24.07 -28.74
N VAL A 677 -4.75 -25.35 -28.62
CA VAL A 677 -5.84 -25.79 -27.76
C VAL A 677 -5.46 -25.56 -26.28
N ILE A 678 -4.23 -25.86 -25.86
CA ILE A 678 -3.75 -25.59 -24.49
C ILE A 678 -3.87 -24.11 -24.12
N ALA A 679 -3.61 -23.18 -25.05
CA ALA A 679 -3.71 -21.75 -24.78
C ALA A 679 -5.11 -21.30 -24.32
N SER A 680 -6.15 -22.05 -24.68
CA SER A 680 -7.53 -21.74 -24.30
C SER A 680 -7.82 -21.93 -22.80
N ASP A 681 -6.99 -22.71 -22.08
CA ASP A 681 -7.01 -22.88 -20.62
C ASP A 681 -6.85 -21.57 -19.85
N ILE A 682 -6.20 -20.56 -20.45
CA ILE A 682 -5.96 -19.26 -19.81
C ILE A 682 -7.26 -18.63 -19.34
N ILE A 683 -8.35 -18.80 -20.10
CA ILE A 683 -9.65 -18.20 -19.80
C ILE A 683 -10.25 -18.83 -18.54
N VAL A 684 -10.34 -20.17 -18.53
CA VAL A 684 -10.94 -20.92 -17.42
C VAL A 684 -10.09 -20.81 -16.16
N ASN A 685 -8.77 -20.90 -16.27
CA ASN A 685 -7.87 -20.74 -15.13
C ASN A 685 -7.96 -19.34 -14.52
N SER A 686 -8.06 -18.28 -15.34
CA SER A 686 -8.21 -16.91 -14.83
C SER A 686 -9.54 -16.75 -14.07
N LEU A 687 -10.61 -17.36 -14.56
CA LEU A 687 -11.89 -17.38 -13.85
C LEU A 687 -11.78 -18.12 -12.52
N MET A 688 -11.24 -19.34 -12.53
CA MET A 688 -11.10 -20.16 -11.33
C MET A 688 -10.20 -19.51 -10.28
N GLN A 689 -9.03 -19.00 -10.66
CA GLN A 689 -8.10 -18.31 -9.77
C GLN A 689 -8.74 -17.08 -9.09
N SER A 690 -9.61 -16.36 -9.80
CA SER A 690 -10.32 -15.20 -9.24
C SER A 690 -11.40 -15.58 -8.21
N GLU A 691 -11.99 -16.78 -8.34
CA GLU A 691 -13.14 -17.24 -7.54
C GLU A 691 -12.77 -18.29 -6.49
N LEU A 692 -11.56 -18.86 -6.57
CA LEU A 692 -11.05 -19.86 -5.65
C LEU A 692 -11.06 -19.42 -4.18
N PRO A 693 -10.62 -18.20 -3.81
CA PRO A 693 -10.71 -17.74 -2.42
C PRO A 693 -12.15 -17.74 -1.90
N THR A 694 -13.11 -17.39 -2.77
CA THR A 694 -14.55 -17.39 -2.43
C THR A 694 -15.07 -18.80 -2.15
N LEU A 695 -14.69 -19.78 -2.98
CA LEU A 695 -15.04 -21.19 -2.76
C LEU A 695 -14.45 -21.72 -1.44
N ALA A 696 -13.18 -21.40 -1.15
CA ALA A 696 -12.55 -21.79 0.10
C ALA A 696 -13.28 -21.20 1.32
N THR A 697 -13.65 -19.92 1.28
CA THR A 697 -14.43 -19.28 2.34
C THR A 697 -15.78 -19.99 2.57
N TYR A 698 -16.54 -20.29 1.51
CA TYR A 698 -17.82 -21.01 1.66
C TYR A 698 -17.66 -22.42 2.24
N TYR A 699 -16.59 -23.13 1.88
CA TYR A 699 -16.29 -24.43 2.47
C TYR A 699 -16.01 -24.31 3.97
N TRP A 700 -15.15 -23.36 4.35
CA TRP A 700 -14.77 -23.13 5.75
C TRP A 700 -15.90 -22.63 6.65
N GLU A 701 -16.82 -21.82 6.12
CA GLU A 701 -18.02 -21.36 6.82
C GLU A 701 -19.09 -22.47 6.92
N GLY A 702 -18.89 -23.61 6.25
CA GLY A 702 -19.87 -24.69 6.17
C GLY A 702 -21.10 -24.36 5.30
N ARG A 703 -21.00 -23.37 4.40
CA ARG A 703 -22.10 -22.92 3.52
C ARG A 703 -22.22 -23.83 2.28
N LYS A 704 -22.68 -25.08 2.49
CA LYS A 704 -22.84 -26.09 1.43
C LYS A 704 -23.58 -25.58 0.19
N LYS A 705 -24.76 -24.97 0.38
CA LYS A 705 -25.60 -24.46 -0.74
C LYS A 705 -24.86 -23.39 -1.55
N SER A 706 -24.19 -22.45 -0.89
CA SER A 706 -23.44 -21.38 -1.56
C SER A 706 -22.21 -21.90 -2.30
N PHE A 707 -21.49 -22.87 -1.72
CA PHE A 707 -20.37 -23.53 -2.36
C PHE A 707 -20.76 -24.20 -3.68
N PHE A 708 -21.75 -25.10 -3.64
CA PHE A 708 -22.16 -25.83 -4.84
C PHE A 708 -22.92 -24.97 -5.85
N LYS A 709 -23.67 -23.95 -5.41
CA LYS A 709 -24.28 -22.97 -6.33
C LYS A 709 -23.20 -22.22 -7.12
N LYS A 710 -22.12 -21.80 -6.46
CA LYS A 710 -21.00 -21.11 -7.12
C LYS A 710 -20.21 -22.08 -8.02
N LEU A 711 -19.93 -23.29 -7.55
CA LEU A 711 -19.25 -24.33 -8.33
C LEU A 711 -20.03 -24.68 -9.61
N ASN A 712 -21.34 -24.93 -9.50
CA ASN A 712 -22.19 -25.24 -10.66
C ASN A 712 -22.23 -24.10 -11.67
N LYS A 713 -22.23 -22.85 -11.21
CA LYS A 713 -22.13 -21.68 -12.09
C LYS A 713 -20.80 -21.67 -12.87
N LEU A 714 -19.69 -22.01 -12.21
CA LEU A 714 -18.36 -22.07 -12.85
C LEU A 714 -18.29 -23.23 -13.85
N ILE A 715 -18.83 -24.41 -13.48
CA ILE A 715 -18.96 -25.56 -14.39
C ILE A 715 -19.80 -25.21 -15.61
N PHE A 716 -20.93 -24.52 -15.43
CA PHE A 716 -21.76 -24.08 -16.55
C PHE A 716 -21.01 -23.16 -17.52
N ILE A 717 -20.25 -22.20 -16.99
CA ILE A 717 -19.40 -21.31 -17.81
C ILE A 717 -18.32 -22.12 -18.54
N ALA A 718 -17.68 -23.08 -17.86
CA ALA A 718 -16.69 -23.96 -18.47
C ALA A 718 -17.29 -24.84 -19.59
N CYS A 719 -18.47 -25.43 -19.39
CA CYS A 719 -19.22 -26.15 -20.44
C CYS A 719 -19.51 -25.23 -21.63
N LEU A 720 -20.02 -24.03 -21.39
CA LEU A 720 -20.35 -23.09 -22.45
C LEU A 720 -19.11 -22.72 -23.28
N LEU A 721 -17.98 -22.41 -22.62
CA LEU A 721 -16.71 -22.12 -23.28
C LEU A 721 -16.19 -23.33 -24.06
N GLY A 722 -16.30 -24.54 -23.51
CA GLY A 722 -15.92 -25.78 -24.19
C GLY A 722 -16.75 -26.02 -25.45
N THR A 723 -18.08 -25.94 -25.35
CA THR A 723 -19.00 -26.10 -26.49
C THR A 723 -18.73 -25.06 -27.57
N VAL A 724 -18.57 -23.79 -27.20
CA VAL A 724 -18.23 -22.71 -28.14
C VAL A 724 -16.88 -22.99 -28.81
N GLY A 725 -15.86 -23.41 -28.05
CA GLY A 725 -14.56 -23.78 -28.61
C GLY A 725 -14.65 -24.91 -29.62
N VAL A 726 -15.42 -25.97 -29.32
CA VAL A 726 -15.64 -27.09 -30.25
C VAL A 726 -16.36 -26.62 -31.51
N ILE A 727 -17.43 -25.82 -31.40
CA ILE A 727 -18.16 -25.26 -32.55
C ILE A 727 -17.23 -24.41 -33.44
N ILE A 728 -16.43 -23.53 -32.83
CA ILE A 728 -15.47 -22.70 -33.56
C ILE A 728 -14.42 -23.58 -34.27
N SER A 729 -13.91 -24.60 -33.59
CA SER A 729 -12.93 -25.52 -34.19
C SER A 729 -13.54 -26.35 -35.33
N SER A 730 -14.81 -26.74 -35.25
CA SER A 730 -15.46 -27.49 -36.33
C SER A 730 -15.83 -26.62 -37.53
N CYS A 731 -16.32 -25.39 -37.31
CA CYS A 731 -16.77 -24.51 -38.39
C CYS A 731 -15.60 -23.73 -39.01
N CYS A 732 -14.71 -23.21 -38.18
CA CYS A 732 -13.64 -22.30 -38.58
C CYS A 732 -12.24 -22.92 -38.43
N GLY A 733 -12.09 -24.17 -37.97
CA GLY A 733 -10.79 -24.77 -37.70
C GLY A 733 -9.86 -24.79 -38.92
N LYS A 734 -10.40 -25.09 -40.11
CA LYS A 734 -9.62 -25.03 -41.36
C LYS A 734 -9.09 -23.61 -41.60
N LEU A 735 -9.95 -22.61 -41.48
CA LEU A 735 -9.58 -21.19 -41.65
C LEU A 735 -8.54 -20.75 -40.60
N ILE A 736 -8.75 -21.10 -39.33
CA ILE A 736 -7.84 -20.78 -38.22
C ILE A 736 -6.46 -21.38 -38.48
N LEU A 737 -6.38 -22.65 -38.88
CA LEU A 737 -5.11 -23.32 -39.16
C LEU A 737 -4.42 -22.78 -40.42
N THR A 738 -5.18 -22.41 -41.45
CA THR A 738 -4.62 -21.75 -42.65
C THR A 738 -4.04 -20.37 -42.31
N ILE A 739 -4.74 -19.57 -41.50
CA ILE A 739 -4.30 -18.22 -41.11
C ILE A 739 -3.08 -18.28 -40.19
N LEU A 740 -3.09 -19.18 -39.20
CA LEU A 740 -2.03 -19.24 -38.18
C LEU A 740 -0.80 -20.03 -38.63
N PHE A 741 -0.96 -20.99 -39.54
CA PHE A 741 0.12 -21.87 -40.00
C PHE A 741 0.17 -21.90 -41.55
N LYS A 742 -0.09 -23.06 -42.16
CA LYS A 742 -0.03 -23.30 -43.62
C LYS A 742 -1.13 -24.28 -44.02
N GLU A 743 -1.40 -24.43 -45.33
CA GLU A 743 -2.45 -25.33 -45.84
C GLU A 743 -2.32 -26.78 -45.37
N ASP A 744 -1.09 -27.28 -45.16
CA ASP A 744 -0.84 -28.64 -44.67
C ASP A 744 -1.42 -28.92 -43.28
N TYR A 745 -1.58 -27.88 -42.45
CA TYR A 745 -2.24 -27.96 -41.15
C TYR A 745 -3.76 -27.98 -41.31
N ALA A 746 -4.29 -27.19 -42.24
CA ALA A 746 -5.72 -27.13 -42.56
C ALA A 746 -6.27 -28.47 -43.08
N ALA A 747 -5.46 -29.26 -43.78
CA ALA A 747 -5.80 -30.63 -44.19
C ALA A 747 -6.07 -31.57 -43.01
N ARG A 748 -5.54 -31.24 -41.81
CA ARG A 748 -5.65 -32.03 -40.57
C ARG A 748 -6.63 -31.41 -39.56
N SER A 749 -7.53 -30.52 -40.00
CA SER A 749 -8.49 -29.80 -39.12
C SER A 749 -9.34 -30.71 -38.22
N ASN A 750 -9.63 -31.93 -38.67
CA ASN A 750 -10.36 -32.92 -37.86
C ASN A 750 -9.63 -33.28 -36.56
N ILE A 751 -8.29 -33.32 -36.57
CA ILE A 751 -7.49 -33.59 -35.36
C ILE A 751 -7.56 -32.40 -34.41
N PHE A 752 -7.53 -31.17 -34.92
CA PHE A 752 -7.70 -29.95 -34.12
C PHE A 752 -9.06 -29.94 -33.40
N THR A 753 -10.15 -30.30 -34.08
CA THR A 753 -11.48 -30.42 -33.45
C THR A 753 -11.52 -31.50 -32.37
N LEU A 754 -10.89 -32.66 -32.59
CA LEU A 754 -10.79 -33.72 -31.59
C LEU A 754 -10.01 -33.28 -30.34
N LEU A 755 -8.92 -32.55 -30.53
CA LEU A 755 -8.13 -31.98 -29.43
C LEU A 755 -8.95 -30.94 -28.65
N MET A 756 -9.71 -30.09 -29.34
CA MET A 756 -10.60 -29.12 -28.70
C MET A 756 -11.72 -29.80 -27.89
N MET A 757 -12.24 -30.94 -28.37
CA MET A 757 -13.21 -31.75 -27.63
C MET A 757 -12.59 -32.33 -26.35
N ALA A 758 -11.36 -32.85 -26.42
CA ALA A 758 -10.64 -33.31 -25.23
C ALA A 758 -10.46 -32.17 -24.20
N TYR A 759 -10.19 -30.97 -24.69
CA TYR A 759 -9.98 -29.80 -23.85
C TYR A 759 -11.25 -29.21 -23.25
N ALA A 760 -12.39 -29.32 -23.94
CA ALA A 760 -13.69 -29.00 -23.36
C ALA A 760 -13.96 -29.85 -22.10
N VAL A 761 -13.56 -31.13 -22.11
CA VAL A 761 -13.58 -31.99 -20.91
C VAL A 761 -12.57 -31.50 -19.86
N GLN A 762 -11.39 -31.07 -20.29
CA GLN A 762 -10.36 -30.55 -19.39
C GLN A 762 -10.79 -29.30 -18.62
N TYR A 763 -11.61 -28.42 -19.21
CA TYR A 763 -12.18 -27.28 -18.49
C TYR A 763 -13.01 -27.69 -17.27
N LEU A 764 -13.75 -28.80 -17.38
CA LEU A 764 -14.50 -29.37 -16.27
C LEU A 764 -13.55 -29.91 -15.19
N ASN A 765 -12.48 -30.60 -15.61
CA ASN A 765 -11.42 -31.04 -14.70
C ASN A 765 -10.82 -29.88 -13.92
N ILE A 766 -10.56 -28.73 -14.56
CA ILE A 766 -10.04 -27.54 -13.88
C ILE A 766 -11.01 -27.05 -12.80
N CYS A 767 -12.31 -26.97 -13.08
CA CYS A 767 -13.31 -26.55 -12.09
C CYS A 767 -13.40 -27.51 -10.90
N LEU A 768 -13.46 -28.81 -11.17
CA LEU A 768 -13.56 -29.86 -10.15
C LEU A 768 -12.28 -30.02 -9.33
N ASN A 769 -11.11 -29.81 -9.94
CA ASN A 769 -9.85 -29.86 -9.20
C ASN A 769 -9.72 -28.67 -8.23
N ASN A 770 -10.09 -27.47 -8.70
CA ASN A 770 -10.07 -26.27 -7.86
C ASN A 770 -11.07 -26.36 -6.69
N SER A 771 -12.21 -27.05 -6.82
CA SER A 771 -13.10 -27.28 -5.67
C SER A 771 -12.51 -28.25 -4.65
N ILE A 772 -11.81 -29.31 -5.09
CA ILE A 772 -11.06 -30.24 -4.22
C ILE A 772 -9.95 -29.47 -3.47
N THR A 773 -9.24 -28.58 -4.17
CA THR A 773 -8.20 -27.72 -3.58
C THR A 773 -8.81 -26.73 -2.58
N ALA A 774 -9.94 -26.09 -2.90
CA ALA A 774 -10.67 -25.22 -1.98
C ALA A 774 -11.13 -25.96 -0.71
N ALA A 775 -11.50 -27.24 -0.84
CA ALA A 775 -11.85 -28.13 0.27
C ALA A 775 -10.63 -28.73 1.00
N ARG A 776 -9.40 -28.45 0.54
CA ARG A 776 -8.12 -28.98 1.07
C ARG A 776 -7.98 -30.50 1.06
N LEU A 777 -8.59 -31.17 0.09
CA LEU A 777 -8.47 -32.61 -0.11
C LEU A 777 -7.25 -32.98 -0.99
N LEU A 778 -6.08 -32.42 -0.67
CA LEU A 778 -4.88 -32.46 -1.53
C LEU A 778 -4.27 -33.87 -1.69
N LYS A 779 -4.47 -34.74 -0.70
CA LYS A 779 -3.87 -36.09 -0.70
C LYS A 779 -4.46 -37.03 -1.75
N VAL A 780 -5.68 -36.77 -2.21
CA VAL A 780 -6.40 -37.65 -3.13
C VAL A 780 -6.02 -37.36 -4.58
N GLN A 781 -5.57 -36.14 -4.88
CA GLN A 781 -5.25 -35.70 -6.25
C GLN A 781 -4.13 -36.51 -6.94
N PRO A 782 -2.99 -36.85 -6.29
CA PRO A 782 -1.94 -37.64 -6.95
C PRO A 782 -2.45 -38.96 -7.54
N TYR A 783 -3.36 -39.65 -6.85
CA TYR A 783 -3.88 -40.92 -7.33
C TYR A 783 -4.66 -40.77 -8.63
N ILE A 784 -5.48 -39.72 -8.76
CA ILE A 784 -6.21 -39.42 -10.00
C ILE A 784 -5.22 -39.18 -11.14
N TYR A 785 -4.20 -38.36 -10.90
CA TYR A 785 -3.21 -38.02 -11.91
C TYR A 785 -2.31 -39.20 -12.29
N ILE A 786 -1.97 -40.09 -11.36
CA ILE A 786 -1.22 -41.33 -11.65
C ILE A 786 -2.07 -42.28 -12.51
N VAL A 787 -3.34 -42.49 -12.15
CA VAL A 787 -4.25 -43.34 -12.95
C VAL A 787 -4.42 -42.75 -14.36
N ALA A 788 -4.58 -41.44 -14.47
CA ALA A 788 -4.64 -40.76 -15.75
C ALA A 788 -3.33 -40.84 -16.55
N LEU A 789 -2.17 -40.79 -15.89
CA LEU A 789 -0.86 -40.94 -16.51
C LEU A 789 -0.71 -42.34 -17.12
N ILE A 790 -1.00 -43.39 -16.33
CA ILE A 790 -0.96 -44.78 -16.78
C ILE A 790 -1.95 -45.00 -17.94
N GLY A 791 -3.15 -44.46 -17.81
CA GLY A 791 -4.16 -44.48 -18.87
C GLY A 791 -3.66 -43.81 -20.15
N ASN A 792 -3.01 -42.64 -20.05
CA ASN A 792 -2.48 -41.93 -21.20
C ASN A 792 -1.32 -42.67 -21.87
N ILE A 793 -0.39 -43.25 -21.10
CA ILE A 793 0.70 -44.08 -21.64
C ILE A 793 0.13 -45.29 -22.39
N SER A 794 -0.79 -46.01 -21.75
CA SER A 794 -1.41 -47.22 -22.30
C SER A 794 -2.20 -46.91 -23.58
N ALA A 795 -2.97 -45.82 -23.56
CA ALA A 795 -3.76 -45.37 -24.70
C ALA A 795 -2.88 -44.95 -25.88
N ASN A 796 -1.79 -44.20 -25.65
CA ASN A 796 -0.89 -43.82 -26.73
C ASN A 796 -0.15 -45.04 -27.30
N TRP A 797 0.29 -45.96 -26.45
CA TRP A 797 0.94 -47.20 -26.89
C TRP A 797 0.05 -48.06 -27.78
N LEU A 798 -1.26 -48.14 -27.49
CA LEU A 798 -2.23 -48.90 -28.28
C LEU A 798 -2.74 -48.18 -29.53
N LEU A 799 -3.02 -46.88 -29.42
CA LEU A 799 -3.78 -46.15 -30.45
C LEU A 799 -2.89 -45.43 -31.46
N VAL A 800 -1.72 -44.93 -31.07
CA VAL A 800 -0.81 -44.20 -31.98
C VAL A 800 -0.32 -45.08 -33.13
N PRO A 801 0.14 -46.32 -32.89
CA PRO A 801 0.57 -47.19 -33.99
C PRO A 801 -0.57 -47.60 -34.95
N ARG A 802 -1.83 -47.63 -34.48
CA ARG A 802 -2.99 -48.09 -35.25
C ARG A 802 -3.72 -46.99 -36.01
N TYR A 803 -3.80 -45.78 -35.43
CA TYR A 803 -4.63 -44.69 -35.94
C TYR A 803 -3.84 -43.39 -36.19
N GLY A 804 -2.52 -43.44 -36.09
CA GLY A 804 -1.64 -42.29 -36.31
C GLY A 804 -1.96 -41.12 -35.37
N LEU A 805 -1.95 -39.90 -35.90
CA LEU A 805 -2.27 -38.69 -35.13
C LEU A 805 -3.68 -38.67 -34.52
N ARG A 806 -4.66 -39.34 -35.17
CA ARG A 806 -6.00 -39.48 -34.60
C ARG A 806 -5.95 -40.35 -33.34
N GLY A 807 -5.12 -41.39 -33.34
CA GLY A 807 -4.86 -42.24 -32.18
C GLY A 807 -4.32 -41.45 -30.99
N ALA A 808 -3.38 -40.54 -31.23
CA ALA A 808 -2.89 -39.63 -30.19
C ALA A 808 -3.99 -38.71 -29.64
N ALA A 809 -4.82 -38.13 -30.51
CA ALA A 809 -5.94 -37.28 -30.08
C ALA A 809 -6.97 -38.08 -29.26
N TYR A 810 -7.29 -39.31 -29.66
CA TYR A 810 -8.16 -40.21 -28.88
C TYR A 810 -7.57 -40.56 -27.51
N ALA A 811 -6.25 -40.77 -27.43
CA ALA A 811 -5.59 -41.01 -26.15
C ALA A 811 -5.72 -39.81 -25.19
N VAL A 812 -5.62 -38.57 -25.71
CA VAL A 812 -5.84 -37.35 -24.91
C VAL A 812 -7.30 -37.26 -24.43
N VAL A 813 -8.28 -37.55 -25.30
CA VAL A 813 -9.70 -37.59 -24.92
C VAL A 813 -9.95 -38.62 -23.80
N LEU A 814 -9.40 -39.82 -23.95
CA LEU A 814 -9.57 -40.90 -22.97
C LEU A 814 -8.93 -40.52 -21.63
N SER A 815 -7.72 -39.94 -21.64
CA SER A 815 -7.06 -39.43 -20.44
C SER A 815 -7.88 -38.36 -19.73
N ALA A 816 -8.45 -37.40 -20.48
CA ALA A 816 -9.30 -36.34 -19.92
C ALA A 816 -10.60 -36.91 -19.31
N ALA A 817 -11.20 -37.94 -19.94
CA ALA A 817 -12.38 -38.62 -19.44
C ALA A 817 -12.10 -39.40 -18.14
N VAL A 818 -10.98 -40.12 -18.06
CA VAL A 818 -10.53 -40.82 -16.85
C VAL A 818 -10.35 -39.84 -15.69
N GLN A 819 -9.73 -38.68 -15.95
CA GLN A 819 -9.60 -37.61 -14.96
C GLN A 819 -10.97 -37.07 -14.51
N LEU A 820 -11.91 -36.88 -15.44
CA LEU A 820 -13.25 -36.37 -15.14
C LEU A 820 -14.02 -37.32 -14.22
N ILE A 821 -13.93 -38.62 -14.46
CA ILE A 821 -14.56 -39.64 -13.62
C ILE A 821 -13.98 -39.59 -12.21
N GLY A 822 -12.64 -39.55 -12.07
CA GLY A 822 -11.97 -39.46 -10.77
C GLY A 822 -12.31 -38.19 -10.00
N ASN A 823 -12.21 -37.03 -10.66
CA ASN A 823 -12.56 -35.74 -10.06
C ASN A 823 -14.05 -35.63 -9.70
N GLY A 824 -14.92 -36.21 -10.53
CA GLY A 824 -16.37 -36.27 -10.31
C GLY A 824 -16.72 -37.13 -9.09
N ALA A 825 -16.11 -38.31 -8.96
CA ALA A 825 -16.33 -39.20 -7.81
C ALA A 825 -15.94 -38.52 -6.48
N ILE A 826 -14.81 -37.80 -6.45
CA ILE A 826 -14.39 -37.06 -5.24
C ILE A 826 -15.33 -35.90 -4.96
N ASN A 827 -15.75 -35.14 -5.99
CA ASN A 827 -16.69 -34.03 -5.79
C ASN A 827 -18.07 -34.52 -5.34
N TYR A 828 -18.51 -35.70 -5.79
CA TYR A 828 -19.71 -36.35 -5.29
C TYR A 828 -19.57 -36.74 -3.81
N SER A 829 -18.43 -37.32 -3.42
CA SER A 829 -18.14 -37.61 -2.01
C SER A 829 -18.08 -36.34 -1.16
N LEU A 830 -17.44 -35.27 -1.67
CA LEU A 830 -17.42 -33.94 -1.06
C LEU A 830 -18.84 -33.37 -0.88
N TYR A 831 -19.74 -33.59 -1.84
CA TYR A 831 -21.13 -33.18 -1.72
C TYR A 831 -21.87 -33.97 -0.63
N LYS A 832 -21.72 -35.29 -0.61
CA LYS A 832 -22.39 -36.18 0.36
C LYS A 832 -21.90 -35.94 1.79
N ASN A 833 -20.60 -35.81 1.95
CA ASN A 833 -19.91 -35.74 3.25
C ASN A 833 -19.40 -34.31 3.56
N PHE A 834 -20.15 -33.29 3.13
CA PHE A 834 -19.76 -31.89 3.34
C PHE A 834 -19.76 -31.54 4.85
N THR A 835 -18.57 -31.53 5.46
CA THR A 835 -18.37 -31.31 6.89
C THR A 835 -17.53 -30.06 7.17
N ARG A 836 -17.66 -29.48 8.37
CA ARG A 836 -16.86 -28.31 8.81
C ARG A 836 -15.38 -28.64 9.07
N ARG A 837 -14.96 -29.91 9.01
CA ARG A 837 -13.61 -30.37 9.38
C ARG A 837 -12.95 -31.20 8.25
N PRO A 838 -11.98 -30.63 7.50
CA PRO A 838 -11.35 -31.33 6.37
C PRO A 838 -10.56 -32.61 6.73
N LYS A 839 -10.15 -32.78 8.01
CA LYS A 839 -9.39 -33.96 8.46
C LYS A 839 -10.24 -35.23 8.58
N GLU A 840 -11.54 -35.12 8.83
CA GLU A 840 -12.44 -36.27 8.96
C GLU A 840 -12.85 -36.78 7.56
N LEU A 841 -13.08 -35.85 6.63
CA LEU A 841 -13.43 -36.17 5.25
C LEU A 841 -12.31 -36.89 4.48
N GLY A 842 -11.05 -36.46 4.64
CA GLY A 842 -9.92 -37.13 3.98
C GLY A 842 -9.53 -38.50 4.55
N LYS A 843 -10.18 -38.98 5.61
CA LYS A 843 -10.10 -40.38 6.07
C LYS A 843 -11.24 -41.24 5.54
N LEU A 844 -12.34 -40.61 5.12
CA LEU A 844 -13.55 -41.25 4.57
C LEU A 844 -13.48 -41.42 3.04
N ILE A 845 -12.73 -40.54 2.36
CA ILE A 845 -12.38 -40.60 0.94
C ILE A 845 -11.05 -41.34 0.81
#